data_AF-A0A257VCQ8-F1
#
_entry.id   AF-A0A257VCQ8-F1
#
_cell.length_a   1.000
_cell.length_b   1.000
_cell.length_c   1.000
_cell.angle_alpha   90.00
_cell.angle_beta   90.00
_cell.angle_gamma   90.00
#
_symmetry.space_group_name_H-M   'P 1'
#
loop_
_entity.id
_entity.type
_entity.pdbx_description
1 polymer ?
#
loop_
_entity_poly.entity_id
_entity_poly.type
_entity_poly.pdbx_seq_one_letter_code
_entity_poly.pdbx_strand_id
1 'polypeptide(L)'
;MRKALGVVVFSVTGLSTLILSDMGGHLMSQASAKSAAEASEEATNSQPAEASRTIIAAVPGTPDGVLLMQAHALFGKLPATMPGSEQDTPAMIALGKSLYFETGVSINRTQSCNSCHPIDNNGPGADNLKTGRGAIGKFGDRNDPPTMNAGYQIAQFWDGRAATLEKQAQGPPLNPIEMGMSDAAALVERLKGINHYPADFKAAFPGENDPVTFDNFARAVGAFERTLITRGRFDRFMDGDRQVLAEQELAGMRTFISVGCVYCHSGPNLGGMTFQKLGVFHEYTNTKDPGRFKVTNLERDRYVFKVPMLRNVTLSAPYFHDGEVGNLPEAVDRMGYLQLDRKLKDDEIRNILGFLTTLADAERTTAPMAAKTISATWAPPLMKDVPQGEQGNLILYGAALVTDTYAKLGAGAKDETMRFSGNTLNCTSCHLNDGTKQFGLPWMGVSQAYPQYRAREDEVQGLEARINGCFERSLNGKALATDSREMKAIVAYVNWLSKDMPKNAPGLGLAKFESPNRKADATRGQEVYNRFCMSCHGGNGDGYQSMSAGRSGTHVAPALWGENSYNFGAGMNRLLTTAAFIHGNMPLGTPWNHPAISNEDAYDVAACLSSKERLRVTGLEKDYPKLEKKAADCPYPPYADHFSQEQHQYGPFQAIKEAQKGK
;
A
#
# COMPACT_ATOMS: atom_id res chain seq x y z
N MET A 1 -22.43 -32.06 -46.22
CA MET A 1 -22.67 -33.52 -46.38
C MET A 1 -21.34 -34.26 -46.43
N ARG A 2 -21.15 -35.17 -45.45
CA ARG A 2 -20.27 -36.37 -45.35
C ARG A 2 -19.08 -36.60 -46.30
N LYS A 3 -17.97 -36.99 -45.64
CA LYS A 3 -17.02 -38.11 -45.91
C LYS A 3 -16.17 -38.02 -47.20
N ALA A 4 -14.96 -38.55 -47.30
CA ALA A 4 -13.95 -39.14 -46.42
C ALA A 4 -12.83 -39.61 -47.38
N LEU A 5 -11.55 -39.61 -46.98
CA LEU A 5 -10.59 -40.58 -47.50
C LEU A 5 -9.36 -40.67 -46.57
N GLY A 6 -9.10 -41.89 -46.11
CA GLY A 6 -7.93 -42.29 -45.31
C GLY A 6 -6.75 -42.72 -46.19
N VAL A 7 -5.53 -42.42 -45.74
CA VAL A 7 -4.50 -43.31 -45.12
C VAL A 7 -3.67 -44.11 -46.14
N VAL A 8 -2.34 -43.88 -46.15
CA VAL A 8 -1.27 -44.91 -46.14
C VAL A 8 -0.04 -44.37 -45.38
N VAL A 9 0.62 -45.26 -44.63
CA VAL A 9 1.72 -45.14 -43.65
C VAL A 9 3.08 -45.40 -44.29
N PHE A 10 4.19 -44.84 -43.78
CA PHE A 10 5.50 -45.53 -43.67
C PHE A 10 6.42 -44.91 -42.59
N SER A 11 7.01 -45.77 -41.75
CA SER A 11 8.09 -45.49 -40.77
C SER A 11 9.46 -45.73 -41.39
N VAL A 12 10.51 -44.96 -41.01
CA VAL A 12 11.92 -45.42 -40.92
C VAL A 12 12.72 -44.60 -39.89
N THR A 13 13.51 -45.30 -39.07
CA THR A 13 14.50 -44.89 -38.05
C THR A 13 15.86 -44.46 -38.64
N GLY A 14 16.65 -43.64 -37.92
CA GLY A 14 18.09 -43.50 -38.22
C GLY A 14 18.89 -42.52 -37.32
N LEU A 15 19.82 -43.08 -36.53
CA LEU A 15 20.89 -42.41 -35.76
C LEU A 15 22.00 -41.88 -36.68
N SER A 16 22.76 -40.85 -36.25
CA SER A 16 24.22 -40.74 -36.51
C SER A 16 24.91 -39.66 -35.65
N THR A 17 26.00 -40.07 -35.03
CA THR A 17 27.06 -39.31 -34.32
C THR A 17 28.18 -38.93 -35.29
N LEU A 18 28.93 -37.84 -35.04
CA LEU A 18 30.27 -37.64 -35.61
C LEU A 18 31.16 -36.76 -34.72
N ILE A 19 32.39 -37.24 -34.55
CA ILE A 19 33.51 -36.74 -33.74
C ILE A 19 34.47 -35.96 -34.65
N LEU A 20 35.05 -34.85 -34.17
CA LEU A 20 36.21 -34.19 -34.81
C LEU A 20 37.51 -34.56 -34.09
N SER A 21 38.58 -34.78 -34.87
CA SER A 21 39.95 -34.83 -34.38
C SER A 21 40.76 -33.61 -34.81
N ASP A 22 41.75 -33.38 -33.97
CA ASP A 22 42.78 -32.34 -33.89
C ASP A 22 43.87 -32.44 -34.99
N MET A 23 44.63 -31.34 -35.19
CA MET A 23 46.08 -31.28 -35.46
C MET A 23 46.52 -29.80 -35.63
N GLY A 24 47.38 -29.33 -34.73
CA GLY A 24 47.90 -27.95 -34.68
C GLY A 24 49.26 -27.69 -35.37
N GLY A 25 49.78 -26.47 -35.18
CA GLY A 25 51.19 -26.14 -35.47
C GLY A 25 51.57 -24.66 -35.68
N HIS A 26 51.65 -23.89 -34.58
CA HIS A 26 52.72 -22.93 -34.19
C HIS A 26 53.41 -21.98 -35.22
N LEU A 27 53.30 -20.64 -35.04
CA LEU A 27 54.33 -19.76 -34.42
C LEU A 27 54.17 -18.24 -34.73
N MET A 28 54.49 -17.43 -33.71
CA MET A 28 54.93 -16.01 -33.72
C MET A 28 53.88 -14.89 -33.83
N SER A 29 53.52 -14.28 -32.69
CA SER A 29 53.93 -12.92 -32.32
C SER A 29 53.05 -12.41 -31.16
N GLN A 30 53.63 -12.34 -29.96
CA GLN A 30 53.01 -11.79 -28.77
C GLN A 30 53.09 -10.26 -28.79
N ALA A 31 51.98 -9.58 -29.06
CA ALA A 31 51.79 -8.17 -28.70
C ALA A 31 50.31 -7.75 -28.75
N SER A 32 49.38 -8.51 -28.13
CA SER A 32 48.08 -7.97 -27.72
C SER A 32 47.31 -8.99 -26.85
N ALA A 33 47.82 -9.26 -25.66
CA ALA A 33 47.15 -10.14 -24.69
C ALA A 33 47.11 -9.44 -23.33
N LYS A 34 46.43 -8.29 -23.28
CA LYS A 34 46.04 -7.67 -22.01
C LYS A 34 44.73 -6.86 -22.07
N SER A 35 43.94 -6.96 -23.14
CA SER A 35 42.60 -6.34 -23.19
C SER A 35 41.50 -7.24 -23.77
N ALA A 36 41.78 -8.52 -24.01
CA ALA A 36 40.80 -9.48 -24.54
C ALA A 36 40.44 -10.61 -23.56
N ALA A 37 41.09 -10.68 -22.39
CA ALA A 37 40.80 -11.66 -21.34
C ALA A 37 39.82 -11.13 -20.27
N GLU A 38 39.52 -9.82 -20.25
CA GLU A 38 38.53 -9.22 -19.35
C GLU A 38 37.14 -9.06 -19.99
N ALA A 39 36.97 -9.43 -21.27
CA ALA A 39 35.72 -9.23 -22.02
C ALA A 39 35.00 -10.53 -22.41
N SER A 40 35.45 -11.70 -21.95
CA SER A 40 34.81 -12.99 -22.24
C SER A 40 34.49 -13.85 -21.01
N GLU A 41 34.69 -13.34 -19.79
CA GLU A 41 34.26 -14.00 -18.55
C GLU A 41 33.04 -13.31 -17.88
N GLU A 42 32.54 -12.20 -18.43
CA GLU A 42 31.42 -11.43 -17.87
C GLU A 42 30.11 -11.57 -18.66
N ALA A 43 29.94 -12.71 -19.33
CA ALA A 43 28.72 -13.03 -20.07
C ALA A 43 28.24 -14.47 -19.81
N THR A 44 28.35 -14.97 -18.57
CA THR A 44 27.51 -16.10 -18.15
C THR A 44 27.12 -15.96 -16.68
N ASN A 45 25.80 -16.01 -16.46
CA ASN A 45 25.15 -16.45 -15.23
C ASN A 45 25.04 -15.45 -14.05
N SER A 46 24.04 -14.57 -14.13
CA SER A 46 23.35 -14.05 -12.94
C SER A 46 21.86 -13.81 -13.21
N GLN A 47 21.18 -14.82 -13.78
CA GLN A 47 19.77 -15.01 -13.43
C GLN A 47 19.74 -15.69 -12.05
N PRO A 48 18.98 -15.19 -11.06
CA PRO A 48 18.64 -16.00 -9.91
C PRO A 48 17.91 -17.23 -10.47
N ALA A 49 18.38 -18.42 -10.12
CA ALA A 49 17.64 -19.64 -10.41
C ALA A 49 16.27 -19.54 -9.74
N GLU A 50 15.24 -19.17 -10.51
CA GLU A 50 13.87 -19.51 -10.16
C GLU A 50 13.86 -21.02 -10.01
N ALA A 51 13.75 -21.49 -8.76
CA ALA A 51 13.46 -22.88 -8.48
C ALA A 51 12.27 -23.24 -9.37
N SER A 52 12.48 -24.22 -10.27
CA SER A 52 11.47 -24.72 -11.20
C SER A 52 10.27 -25.22 -10.39
N ARG A 53 9.36 -24.31 -10.06
CA ARG A 53 8.03 -24.61 -9.55
C ARG A 53 7.26 -25.08 -10.75
N THR A 54 6.78 -26.31 -10.70
CA THR A 54 5.83 -26.83 -11.67
C THR A 54 4.66 -25.85 -11.78
N ILE A 55 4.53 -25.16 -12.92
CA ILE A 55 3.38 -24.29 -13.18
C ILE A 55 2.14 -25.18 -13.20
N ILE A 56 1.32 -25.09 -12.17
CA ILE A 56 0.04 -25.78 -12.14
C ILE A 56 -0.96 -24.89 -12.90
N ALA A 57 -1.15 -25.23 -14.17
CA ALA A 57 -2.07 -24.53 -15.05
C ALA A 57 -3.51 -24.55 -14.50
N ALA A 58 -4.25 -23.46 -14.70
CA ALA A 58 -5.67 -23.44 -14.41
C ALA A 58 -6.40 -24.48 -15.29
N VAL A 59 -7.14 -25.39 -14.66
CA VAL A 59 -7.88 -26.45 -15.37
C VAL A 59 -9.27 -25.92 -15.74
N PRO A 60 -9.67 -26.00 -17.03
CA PRO A 60 -11.04 -25.66 -17.46
C PRO A 60 -12.10 -26.41 -16.64
N GLY A 61 -13.13 -25.69 -16.18
CA GLY A 61 -14.22 -26.27 -15.38
C GLY A 61 -14.04 -26.17 -13.86
N THR A 62 -12.91 -25.66 -13.36
CA THR A 62 -12.73 -25.30 -11.94
C THR A 62 -13.12 -23.84 -11.68
N PRO A 63 -13.47 -23.44 -10.44
CA PRO A 63 -13.79 -22.04 -10.11
C PRO A 63 -12.70 -21.04 -10.52
N ASP A 64 -11.44 -21.46 -10.51
CA ASP A 64 -10.30 -20.61 -10.90
C ASP A 64 -10.04 -20.64 -12.40
N GLY A 65 -10.27 -21.77 -13.07
CA GLY A 65 -10.28 -21.83 -14.54
C GLY A 65 -11.36 -20.94 -15.16
N VAL A 66 -12.57 -20.92 -14.57
CA VAL A 66 -13.64 -20.01 -14.98
C VAL A 66 -13.26 -18.55 -14.75
N LEU A 67 -12.67 -18.24 -13.60
CA LEU A 67 -12.23 -16.87 -13.30
C LEU A 67 -11.11 -16.40 -14.23
N LEU A 68 -10.14 -17.27 -14.55
CA LEU A 68 -9.10 -16.95 -15.52
C LEU A 68 -9.70 -16.67 -16.92
N MET A 69 -10.65 -17.50 -17.38
CA MET A 69 -11.36 -17.25 -18.64
C MET A 69 -12.12 -15.91 -18.63
N GLN A 70 -12.78 -15.57 -17.53
CA GLN A 70 -13.44 -14.26 -17.36
C GLN A 70 -12.43 -13.12 -17.39
N ALA A 71 -11.30 -13.26 -16.69
CA ALA A 71 -10.23 -12.28 -16.69
C ALA A 71 -9.65 -12.06 -18.11
N HIS A 72 -9.47 -13.13 -18.90
CA HIS A 72 -9.07 -13.01 -20.30
C HIS A 72 -10.08 -12.23 -21.14
N ALA A 73 -11.38 -12.46 -20.94
CA ALA A 73 -12.42 -11.77 -21.68
C ALA A 73 -12.53 -10.27 -21.31
N LEU A 74 -12.33 -9.92 -20.04
CA LEU A 74 -12.51 -8.57 -19.52
C LEU A 74 -11.26 -7.69 -19.64
N PHE A 75 -10.08 -8.28 -19.38
CA PHE A 75 -8.82 -7.54 -19.30
C PHE A 75 -7.90 -7.86 -20.47
N GLY A 76 -7.90 -9.09 -20.97
CA GLY A 76 -6.88 -9.54 -21.93
C GLY A 76 -5.47 -9.55 -21.33
N LYS A 77 -4.48 -9.95 -22.12
CA LYS A 77 -3.07 -9.93 -21.69
C LYS A 77 -2.47 -8.56 -21.99
N LEU A 78 -1.55 -8.11 -21.14
CA LEU A 78 -0.68 -7.00 -21.48
C LEU A 78 0.21 -7.40 -22.67
N PRO A 79 0.15 -6.67 -23.80
CA PRO A 79 1.04 -6.92 -24.92
C PRO A 79 2.51 -6.81 -24.52
N ALA A 80 3.41 -7.43 -25.28
CA ALA A 80 4.85 -7.34 -25.03
C ALA A 80 5.40 -5.95 -25.37
N THR A 81 4.78 -5.25 -26.31
CA THR A 81 5.17 -3.94 -26.80
C THR A 81 3.96 -3.01 -26.86
N MET A 82 4.18 -1.71 -26.64
CA MET A 82 3.12 -0.71 -26.76
C MET A 82 2.78 -0.42 -28.23
N PRO A 83 1.52 -0.10 -28.56
CA PRO A 83 1.15 0.33 -29.91
C PRO A 83 2.01 1.51 -30.39
N GLY A 84 2.45 1.45 -31.65
CA GLY A 84 3.32 2.48 -32.25
C GLY A 84 4.81 2.24 -32.06
N SER A 85 5.22 1.15 -31.38
CA SER A 85 6.64 0.84 -31.18
C SER A 85 7.31 0.23 -32.41
N GLU A 86 6.58 -0.04 -33.49
CA GLU A 86 7.09 -0.73 -34.68
C GLU A 86 8.16 0.09 -35.42
N GLN A 87 8.19 1.41 -35.19
CA GLN A 87 9.13 2.34 -35.79
C GLN A 87 10.23 2.79 -34.83
N ASP A 88 10.24 2.28 -33.59
CA ASP A 88 11.20 2.70 -32.57
C ASP A 88 12.54 1.99 -32.80
N THR A 89 13.57 2.77 -33.11
CA THR A 89 14.94 2.25 -33.21
C THR A 89 15.66 2.36 -31.86
N PRO A 90 16.70 1.53 -31.60
CA PRO A 90 17.53 1.68 -30.40
C PRO A 90 18.12 3.09 -30.23
N ALA A 91 18.47 3.75 -31.34
CA ALA A 91 18.98 5.12 -31.32
C ALA A 91 17.90 6.14 -30.93
N MET A 92 16.66 5.99 -31.41
CA MET A 92 15.53 6.82 -31.00
C MET A 92 15.20 6.64 -29.51
N ILE A 93 15.21 5.40 -29.01
CA ILE A 93 14.98 5.10 -27.59
C ILE A 93 16.08 5.71 -26.72
N ALA A 94 17.35 5.59 -27.12
CA ALA A 94 18.48 6.17 -26.38
C ALA A 94 18.40 7.70 -26.32
N LEU A 95 18.12 8.36 -27.47
CA LEU A 95 17.90 9.79 -27.52
C LEU A 95 16.70 10.21 -26.65
N GLY A 96 15.59 9.48 -26.74
CA GLY A 96 14.39 9.71 -25.94
C GLY A 96 14.65 9.64 -24.45
N LYS A 97 15.44 8.67 -24.01
CA LYS A 97 15.88 8.54 -22.62
C LYS A 97 16.68 9.77 -22.20
N SER A 98 17.67 10.19 -22.99
CA SER A 98 18.44 11.41 -22.67
C SER A 98 17.53 12.63 -22.53
N LEU A 99 16.60 12.81 -23.47
CA LEU A 99 15.63 13.93 -23.48
C LEU A 99 14.65 13.88 -22.30
N TYR A 100 14.23 12.70 -21.85
CA TYR A 100 13.34 12.53 -20.70
C TYR A 100 13.97 13.07 -19.40
N PHE A 101 15.29 12.98 -19.28
CA PHE A 101 16.07 13.47 -18.13
C PHE A 101 16.68 14.86 -18.36
N GLU A 102 16.59 15.41 -19.58
CA GLU A 102 17.18 16.69 -19.94
C GLU A 102 16.50 17.84 -19.19
N THR A 103 17.26 18.66 -18.48
CA THR A 103 16.68 19.82 -17.78
C THR A 103 16.70 21.07 -18.65
N GLY A 104 17.58 21.12 -19.65
CA GLY A 104 17.71 22.21 -20.62
C GLY A 104 16.44 22.49 -21.39
N VAL A 105 15.53 21.53 -21.50
CA VAL A 105 14.22 21.68 -22.18
C VAL A 105 13.21 22.53 -21.39
N SER A 106 13.55 22.99 -20.18
CA SER A 106 12.76 23.97 -19.39
C SER A 106 13.35 25.38 -19.44
N ILE A 107 12.49 26.39 -19.21
CA ILE A 107 12.84 27.82 -19.31
C ILE A 107 14.06 28.20 -18.46
N ASN A 108 14.15 27.67 -17.24
CA ASN A 108 15.21 27.95 -16.27
C ASN A 108 16.23 26.83 -16.13
N ARG A 109 16.16 25.80 -16.98
CA ARG A 109 17.07 24.64 -16.99
C ARG A 109 17.08 23.84 -15.69
N THR A 110 15.97 23.77 -14.96
CA THR A 110 15.87 23.00 -13.70
C THR A 110 14.90 21.83 -13.75
N GLN A 111 14.11 21.70 -14.82
CA GLN A 111 13.05 20.70 -14.91
C GLN A 111 13.13 19.87 -16.19
N SER A 112 12.84 18.57 -16.04
CA SER A 112 12.73 17.56 -17.08
C SER A 112 11.41 16.77 -16.92
N CYS A 113 11.10 15.84 -17.83
CA CYS A 113 9.97 14.93 -17.67
C CYS A 113 10.09 14.15 -16.34
N ASN A 114 11.29 13.68 -16.01
CA ASN A 114 11.57 12.95 -14.78
C ASN A 114 11.30 13.74 -13.49
N SER A 115 11.21 15.07 -13.54
CA SER A 115 10.94 15.87 -12.35
C SER A 115 9.53 15.67 -11.78
N CYS A 116 8.53 15.48 -12.65
CA CYS A 116 7.14 15.20 -12.27
C CYS A 116 6.79 13.71 -12.47
N HIS A 117 7.50 13.04 -13.37
CA HIS A 117 7.34 11.62 -13.66
C HIS A 117 8.62 10.84 -13.34
N PRO A 118 9.05 10.78 -12.07
CA PRO A 118 10.29 10.13 -11.71
C PRO A 118 10.25 8.62 -11.99
N ILE A 119 11.25 8.14 -12.72
CA ILE A 119 11.45 6.72 -13.03
C ILE A 119 12.80 6.19 -12.53
N ASP A 120 13.72 7.09 -12.16
CA ASP A 120 15.01 6.81 -11.53
C ASP A 120 14.89 6.52 -10.02
N ASN A 121 13.68 6.60 -9.49
CA ASN A 121 13.35 6.40 -8.08
C ASN A 121 12.63 5.05 -7.84
N ASN A 122 12.65 4.14 -8.83
CA ASN A 122 11.90 2.89 -8.87
C ASN A 122 10.37 3.03 -8.72
N GLY A 123 9.83 4.24 -8.80
CA GLY A 123 8.40 4.53 -8.69
C GLY A 123 7.62 4.24 -9.98
N PRO A 124 6.32 4.60 -10.01
CA PRO A 124 5.44 4.35 -11.15
C PRO A 124 5.56 5.42 -12.25
N GLY A 125 6.51 6.35 -12.17
CA GLY A 125 6.55 7.52 -13.07
C GLY A 125 5.55 8.60 -12.66
N ALA A 126 5.37 8.83 -11.35
CA ALA A 126 4.57 9.90 -10.76
C ALA A 126 5.29 10.45 -9.52
N ASP A 127 5.18 11.76 -9.27
CA ASP A 127 5.88 12.46 -8.18
C ASP A 127 5.20 12.35 -6.80
N ASN A 128 4.03 11.70 -6.77
CA ASN A 128 3.19 11.54 -5.59
C ASN A 128 2.76 12.87 -4.92
N LEU A 129 2.74 13.97 -5.67
CA LEU A 129 2.18 15.24 -5.24
C LEU A 129 0.69 15.32 -5.62
N LYS A 130 -0.04 16.21 -4.94
CA LYS A 130 -1.43 16.52 -5.29
C LYS A 130 -1.55 17.02 -6.74
N THR A 131 -0.65 17.92 -7.11
CA THR A 131 -0.50 18.47 -8.47
C THR A 131 0.98 18.72 -8.73
N GLY A 132 1.42 18.60 -9.98
CA GLY A 132 2.81 18.83 -10.37
C GLY A 132 3.31 20.24 -10.06
N ARG A 133 4.60 20.35 -9.74
CA ARG A 133 5.30 21.63 -9.53
C ARG A 133 6.16 21.95 -10.75
N GLY A 134 5.84 23.04 -11.44
CA GLY A 134 6.58 23.51 -12.62
C GLY A 134 7.92 24.16 -12.33
N ALA A 135 8.63 24.49 -13.41
CA ALA A 135 9.97 25.02 -13.45
C ALA A 135 10.11 26.32 -12.65
N ILE A 136 9.13 27.21 -12.77
CA ILE A 136 9.08 28.50 -12.05
C ILE A 136 8.41 28.38 -10.66
N GLY A 137 8.18 27.17 -10.16
CA GLY A 137 7.67 26.89 -8.82
C GLY A 137 6.16 26.97 -8.64
N LYS A 138 5.39 27.19 -9.72
CA LYS A 138 3.93 27.15 -9.70
C LYS A 138 3.41 25.71 -9.72
N PHE A 139 2.26 25.49 -9.12
CA PHE A 139 1.58 24.20 -9.16
C PHE A 139 0.54 24.16 -10.29
N GLY A 140 0.39 23.00 -10.93
CA GLY A 140 -0.65 22.73 -11.91
C GLY A 140 -2.05 22.63 -11.29
N ASP A 141 -3.05 22.36 -12.14
CA ASP A 141 -4.45 22.16 -11.73
C ASP A 141 -4.87 20.68 -11.67
N ARG A 142 -3.96 19.76 -12.03
CA ARG A 142 -4.20 18.32 -12.06
C ARG A 142 -3.05 17.53 -11.43
N ASN A 143 -3.39 16.34 -10.93
CA ASN A 143 -2.43 15.33 -10.52
C ASN A 143 -1.70 14.75 -11.74
N ASP A 144 -0.41 14.46 -11.59
CA ASP A 144 0.42 13.91 -12.65
C ASP A 144 0.24 12.39 -12.72
N PRO A 145 -0.33 11.86 -13.82
CA PRO A 145 -0.57 10.43 -13.92
C PRO A 145 0.75 9.65 -14.08
N PRO A 146 0.80 8.37 -13.66
CA PRO A 146 1.95 7.51 -13.89
C PRO A 146 2.34 7.42 -15.37
N THR A 147 3.64 7.43 -15.66
CA THR A 147 4.17 7.23 -17.03
C THR A 147 4.33 5.74 -17.37
N MET A 148 4.49 4.89 -16.37
CA MET A 148 4.57 3.44 -16.57
C MET A 148 3.28 2.92 -17.22
N ASN A 149 3.43 2.16 -18.32
CA ASN A 149 2.33 1.63 -19.13
C ASN A 149 1.45 2.67 -19.86
N ALA A 150 1.84 3.95 -19.89
CA ALA A 150 0.99 5.03 -20.41
C ALA A 150 0.66 4.93 -21.91
N GLY A 151 1.57 4.35 -22.71
CA GLY A 151 1.38 4.20 -24.17
C GLY A 151 0.36 3.13 -24.58
N TYR A 152 -0.15 2.31 -23.66
CA TYR A 152 -1.27 1.40 -23.95
C TYR A 152 -2.64 2.07 -23.93
N GLN A 153 -2.72 3.34 -23.49
CA GLN A 153 -3.98 4.07 -23.37
C GLN A 153 -4.42 4.64 -24.73
N ILE A 154 -5.74 4.79 -24.94
CA ILE A 154 -6.30 5.30 -26.21
C ILE A 154 -5.99 6.77 -26.49
N ALA A 155 -5.58 7.51 -25.45
CA ALA A 155 -5.21 8.91 -25.48
C ALA A 155 -4.42 9.25 -24.21
N GLN A 156 -3.76 10.41 -24.21
CA GLN A 156 -2.95 10.91 -23.12
C GLN A 156 -3.61 12.11 -22.41
N PHE A 157 -3.14 12.39 -21.19
CA PHE A 157 -3.76 13.31 -20.21
C PHE A 157 -5.14 12.88 -19.70
N TRP A 158 -5.57 13.45 -18.57
CA TRP A 158 -6.88 13.21 -17.96
C TRP A 158 -8.07 13.51 -18.86
N ASP A 159 -7.96 14.49 -19.76
CA ASP A 159 -9.02 14.88 -20.71
C ASP A 159 -8.90 14.21 -22.08
N GLY A 160 -7.82 13.46 -22.33
CA GLY A 160 -7.57 12.81 -23.61
C GLY A 160 -7.30 13.77 -24.76
N ARG A 161 -6.72 14.95 -24.50
CA ARG A 161 -6.46 15.97 -25.54
C ARG A 161 -5.34 15.60 -26.52
N ALA A 162 -4.48 14.66 -26.17
CA ALA A 162 -3.41 14.18 -27.05
C ALA A 162 -3.66 12.71 -27.43
N ALA A 163 -3.63 12.41 -28.72
CA ALA A 163 -3.92 11.06 -29.23
C ALA A 163 -2.75 10.08 -29.06
N THR A 164 -1.51 10.58 -28.99
CA THR A 164 -0.30 9.76 -28.92
C THR A 164 0.68 10.30 -27.88
N LEU A 165 1.67 9.50 -27.49
CA LEU A 165 2.76 9.93 -26.60
C LEU A 165 3.56 11.07 -27.21
N GLU A 166 3.82 11.07 -28.53
CA GLU A 166 4.50 12.16 -29.20
C GLU A 166 3.73 13.48 -29.08
N LYS A 167 2.41 13.45 -29.31
CA LYS A 167 1.57 14.65 -29.14
C LYS A 167 1.48 15.09 -27.68
N GLN A 168 1.57 14.16 -26.74
CA GLN A 168 1.65 14.49 -25.31
C GLN A 168 2.98 15.18 -24.99
N ALA A 169 4.11 14.63 -25.44
CA ALA A 169 5.45 15.11 -25.14
C ALA A 169 5.73 16.54 -25.66
N GLN A 170 4.97 17.00 -26.65
CA GLN A 170 5.01 18.39 -27.14
C GLN A 170 4.39 19.40 -26.16
N GLY A 171 3.48 18.97 -25.28
CA GLY A 171 2.76 19.86 -24.36
C GLY A 171 3.65 20.45 -23.25
N PRO A 172 4.25 19.62 -22.38
CA PRO A 172 4.99 20.08 -21.20
C PRO A 172 6.07 21.13 -21.46
N PRO A 173 6.93 20.99 -22.50
CA PRO A 173 7.95 21.99 -22.81
C PRO A 173 7.38 23.40 -23.00
N LEU A 174 6.19 23.53 -23.59
CA LEU A 174 5.58 24.80 -23.95
C LEU A 174 4.56 25.31 -22.90
N ASN A 175 4.17 24.47 -21.94
CA ASN A 175 3.22 24.88 -20.91
C ASN A 175 3.91 25.81 -19.88
N PRO A 176 3.45 27.06 -19.69
CA PRO A 176 4.08 28.03 -18.78
C PRO A 176 4.02 27.66 -17.30
N ILE A 177 3.16 26.71 -16.91
CA ILE A 177 3.05 26.20 -15.53
C ILE A 177 3.85 24.91 -15.35
N GLU A 178 4.31 24.28 -16.44
CA GLU A 178 5.20 23.11 -16.41
C GLU A 178 6.64 23.58 -16.74
N MET A 179 7.14 23.35 -17.95
CA MET A 179 8.53 23.64 -18.31
C MET A 179 8.74 25.03 -18.93
N GLY A 180 7.71 25.61 -19.54
CA GLY A 180 7.59 27.05 -19.82
C GLY A 180 8.47 27.66 -20.92
N MET A 181 8.94 26.90 -21.90
CA MET A 181 9.59 27.47 -23.09
C MET A 181 8.64 28.38 -23.88
N SER A 182 9.19 29.42 -24.53
CA SER A 182 8.37 30.41 -25.26
C SER A 182 7.62 29.80 -26.44
N ASP A 183 8.29 28.92 -27.18
CA ASP A 183 7.78 28.24 -28.36
C ASP A 183 8.69 27.07 -28.76
N ALA A 184 8.27 26.30 -29.76
CA ALA A 184 9.00 25.15 -30.28
C ALA A 184 10.36 25.52 -30.90
N ALA A 185 10.49 26.70 -31.52
CA ALA A 185 11.73 27.12 -32.15
C ALA A 185 12.81 27.42 -31.10
N ALA A 186 12.45 28.03 -29.98
CA ALA A 186 13.34 28.27 -28.85
C ALA A 186 13.84 26.96 -28.22
N LEU A 187 12.99 25.93 -28.14
CA LEU A 187 13.41 24.60 -27.68
C LEU A 187 14.39 23.95 -28.67
N VAL A 188 14.09 23.99 -29.96
CA VAL A 188 14.96 23.44 -31.02
C VAL A 188 16.32 24.13 -31.05
N GLU A 189 16.35 25.47 -30.99
CA GLU A 189 17.59 26.24 -30.93
C GLU A 189 18.43 25.83 -29.71
N ARG A 190 17.77 25.67 -28.56
CA ARG A 190 18.44 25.21 -27.34
C ARG A 190 19.03 23.82 -27.46
N LEU A 191 18.30 22.87 -28.05
CA LEU A 191 18.80 21.51 -28.28
C LEU A 191 19.96 21.51 -29.28
N LYS A 192 19.91 22.33 -30.33
CA LYS A 192 21.04 22.51 -31.27
C LYS A 192 22.29 23.05 -30.59
N GLY A 193 22.13 23.88 -29.55
CA GLY A 193 23.23 24.45 -28.77
C GLY A 193 23.84 23.51 -27.71
N ILE A 194 23.27 22.33 -27.46
CA ILE A 194 23.80 21.35 -26.49
C ILE A 194 24.64 20.32 -27.27
N ASN A 195 25.95 20.28 -26.96
CA ASN A 195 26.99 19.65 -27.80
C ASN A 195 26.68 18.25 -28.36
N HIS A 196 26.01 17.38 -27.62
CA HIS A 196 25.78 15.98 -28.05
C HIS A 196 24.50 15.78 -28.88
N TYR A 197 23.46 16.61 -28.70
CA TYR A 197 22.17 16.38 -29.34
C TYR A 197 22.22 16.40 -30.87
N PRO A 198 22.91 17.32 -31.57
CA PRO A 198 22.96 17.27 -33.04
C PRO A 198 23.44 15.91 -33.58
N ALA A 199 24.41 15.28 -32.92
CA ALA A 199 24.90 13.96 -33.30
C ALA A 199 23.88 12.86 -32.95
N ASP A 200 23.29 12.90 -31.76
CA ASP A 200 22.31 11.90 -31.31
C ASP A 200 21.03 11.92 -32.14
N PHE A 201 20.52 13.11 -32.51
CA PHE A 201 19.39 13.26 -33.42
C PHE A 201 19.72 12.73 -34.82
N LYS A 202 20.93 12.96 -35.34
CA LYS A 202 21.36 12.40 -36.63
C LYS A 202 21.44 10.89 -36.60
N ALA A 203 21.86 10.30 -35.48
CA ALA A 203 21.88 8.85 -35.29
C ALA A 203 20.46 8.26 -35.17
N ALA A 204 19.56 8.95 -34.48
CA ALA A 204 18.17 8.53 -34.29
C ALA A 204 17.30 8.65 -35.55
N PHE A 205 17.56 9.65 -36.40
CA PHE A 205 16.77 9.96 -37.61
C PHE A 205 17.65 9.99 -38.87
N PRO A 206 18.20 8.84 -39.30
CA PRO A 206 19.09 8.77 -40.45
C PRO A 206 18.34 9.16 -41.74
N GLY A 207 19.00 9.98 -42.59
CA GLY A 207 18.46 10.43 -43.87
C GLY A 207 17.73 11.77 -43.83
N GLU A 208 17.49 12.34 -42.65
CA GLU A 208 16.98 13.70 -42.50
C GLU A 208 18.15 14.72 -42.50
N ASN A 209 18.02 15.79 -43.30
CA ASN A 209 19.08 16.81 -43.43
C ASN A 209 19.25 17.69 -42.18
N ASP A 210 18.14 18.01 -41.49
CA ASP A 210 18.13 18.77 -40.22
C ASP A 210 17.25 18.01 -39.20
N PRO A 211 17.81 16.98 -38.54
CA PRO A 211 17.02 16.08 -37.70
C PRO A 211 16.65 16.67 -36.33
N VAL A 212 17.28 17.78 -35.89
CA VAL A 212 16.95 18.42 -34.62
C VAL A 212 15.69 19.26 -34.80
N THR A 213 14.54 18.61 -34.69
CA THR A 213 13.22 19.22 -34.84
C THR A 213 12.35 18.95 -33.62
N PHE A 214 11.30 19.75 -33.44
CA PHE A 214 10.36 19.56 -32.32
C PHE A 214 9.54 18.27 -32.45
N ASP A 215 9.24 17.85 -33.68
CA ASP A 215 8.57 16.57 -33.94
C ASP A 215 9.51 15.40 -33.65
N ASN A 216 10.79 15.49 -34.00
CA ASN A 216 11.77 14.44 -33.67
C ASN A 216 12.08 14.36 -32.17
N PHE A 217 12.07 15.50 -31.45
CA PHE A 217 12.11 15.51 -29.99
C PHE A 217 10.96 14.66 -29.42
N ALA A 218 9.74 14.93 -29.87
CA ALA A 218 8.56 14.22 -29.42
C ALA A 218 8.56 12.73 -29.81
N ARG A 219 8.99 12.39 -31.03
CA ARG A 219 9.16 11.01 -31.51
C ARG A 219 10.16 10.23 -30.66
N ALA A 220 11.29 10.83 -30.32
CA ALA A 220 12.30 10.20 -29.49
C ALA A 220 11.78 9.96 -28.06
N VAL A 221 11.19 10.98 -27.42
CA VAL A 221 10.60 10.82 -26.07
C VAL A 221 9.52 9.75 -26.07
N GLY A 222 8.59 9.76 -27.04
CA GLY A 222 7.57 8.74 -27.17
C GLY A 222 8.13 7.32 -27.38
N ALA A 223 9.21 7.18 -28.15
CA ALA A 223 9.90 5.90 -28.33
C ALA A 223 10.47 5.37 -27.00
N PHE A 224 11.06 6.24 -26.19
CA PHE A 224 11.52 5.86 -24.85
C PHE A 224 10.36 5.50 -23.91
N GLU A 225 9.29 6.29 -23.88
CA GLU A 225 8.12 6.03 -23.02
C GLU A 225 7.45 4.70 -23.36
N ARG A 226 7.45 4.29 -24.63
CA ARG A 226 6.96 2.95 -25.04
C ARG A 226 7.75 1.78 -24.47
N THR A 227 8.98 2.01 -23.99
CA THR A 227 9.78 1.00 -23.28
C THR A 227 9.43 0.88 -21.79
N LEU A 228 8.68 1.84 -21.23
CA LEU A 228 8.31 1.89 -19.81
C LEU A 228 7.13 0.96 -19.50
N ILE A 229 7.37 -0.34 -19.71
CA ILE A 229 6.39 -1.41 -19.50
C ILE A 229 6.65 -2.07 -18.16
N THR A 230 5.61 -2.19 -17.34
CA THR A 230 5.67 -2.88 -16.04
C THR A 230 4.65 -4.00 -15.99
N ARG A 231 4.98 -5.08 -15.25
CA ARG A 231 4.15 -6.28 -15.09
C ARG A 231 4.07 -6.64 -13.62
N GLY A 232 2.87 -6.98 -13.17
CA GLY A 232 2.61 -7.45 -11.80
C GLY A 232 2.39 -8.97 -11.75
N ARG A 233 2.13 -9.49 -10.55
CA ARG A 233 1.74 -10.90 -10.35
C ARG A 233 0.47 -11.25 -11.13
N PHE A 234 -0.41 -10.29 -11.36
CA PHE A 234 -1.58 -10.47 -12.21
C PHE A 234 -1.23 -10.95 -13.62
N ASP A 235 -0.15 -10.45 -14.23
CA ASP A 235 0.22 -10.84 -15.59
C ASP A 235 0.65 -12.32 -15.66
N ARG A 236 1.34 -12.83 -14.64
CA ARG A 236 1.65 -14.27 -14.50
C ARG A 236 0.39 -15.12 -14.36
N PHE A 237 -0.61 -14.62 -13.62
CA PHE A 237 -1.91 -15.29 -13.52
C PHE A 237 -2.59 -15.34 -14.89
N MET A 238 -2.55 -14.24 -15.63
CA MET A 238 -3.05 -14.17 -17.01
C MET A 238 -2.27 -15.10 -17.96
N ASP A 239 -1.02 -15.46 -17.63
CA ASP A 239 -0.25 -16.48 -18.35
C ASP A 239 -0.54 -17.92 -17.93
N GLY A 240 -1.43 -18.12 -16.95
CA GLY A 240 -1.93 -19.42 -16.51
C GLY A 240 -1.32 -19.95 -15.22
N ASP A 241 -0.42 -19.19 -14.57
CA ASP A 241 0.13 -19.54 -13.26
C ASP A 241 -0.91 -19.26 -12.16
N ARG A 242 -1.73 -20.27 -11.85
CA ARG A 242 -2.80 -20.15 -10.86
C ARG A 242 -2.27 -19.82 -9.46
N GLN A 243 -1.10 -20.37 -9.09
CA GLN A 243 -0.60 -20.30 -7.71
C GLN A 243 0.08 -18.97 -7.38
N VAL A 244 0.26 -18.09 -8.37
CA VAL A 244 0.87 -16.77 -8.16
C VAL A 244 -0.02 -15.81 -7.37
N LEU A 245 -1.35 -16.04 -7.41
CA LEU A 245 -2.33 -15.27 -6.67
C LEU A 245 -2.90 -16.10 -5.51
N ALA A 246 -2.99 -15.48 -4.34
CA ALA A 246 -3.65 -16.07 -3.19
C ALA A 246 -5.18 -16.09 -3.40
N GLU A 247 -5.87 -16.99 -2.69
CA GLU A 247 -7.35 -17.10 -2.73
C GLU A 247 -8.06 -15.77 -2.46
N GLN A 248 -7.51 -14.96 -1.55
CA GLN A 248 -8.03 -13.63 -1.24
C GLN A 248 -7.93 -12.66 -2.43
N GLU A 249 -6.87 -12.76 -3.23
CA GLU A 249 -6.65 -11.92 -4.40
C GLU A 249 -7.56 -12.34 -5.57
N LEU A 250 -7.80 -13.65 -5.71
CA LEU A 250 -8.80 -14.21 -6.62
C LEU A 250 -10.23 -13.80 -6.22
N ALA A 251 -10.57 -13.86 -4.93
CA ALA A 251 -11.81 -13.31 -4.40
C ALA A 251 -11.92 -11.79 -4.64
N GLY A 252 -10.80 -11.08 -4.54
CA GLY A 252 -10.64 -9.70 -4.95
C GLY A 252 -11.04 -9.42 -6.38
N MET A 253 -10.48 -10.18 -7.32
CA MET A 253 -10.81 -10.05 -8.73
C MET A 253 -12.28 -10.36 -8.99
N ARG A 254 -12.83 -11.42 -8.37
CA ARG A 254 -14.27 -11.74 -8.47
C ARG A 254 -15.13 -10.58 -7.99
N THR A 255 -14.76 -9.96 -6.88
CA THR A 255 -15.47 -8.80 -6.31
C THR A 255 -15.36 -7.60 -7.25
N PHE A 256 -14.18 -7.29 -7.77
CA PHE A 256 -13.98 -6.20 -8.73
C PHE A 256 -14.85 -6.35 -9.98
N ILE A 257 -14.97 -7.58 -10.49
CA ILE A 257 -15.85 -7.93 -11.61
C ILE A 257 -17.32 -7.79 -11.23
N SER A 258 -17.75 -8.42 -10.13
CA SER A 258 -19.17 -8.50 -9.75
C SER A 258 -19.72 -7.17 -9.24
N VAL A 259 -18.87 -6.32 -8.67
CA VAL A 259 -19.24 -4.96 -8.25
C VAL A 259 -19.56 -4.08 -9.47
N GLY A 260 -18.91 -4.35 -10.60
CA GLY A 260 -19.11 -3.62 -11.85
C GLY A 260 -17.97 -2.65 -12.20
N CYS A 261 -16.83 -2.69 -11.48
CA CYS A 261 -15.69 -1.82 -11.78
C CYS A 261 -15.20 -2.00 -13.23
N VAL A 262 -15.32 -3.23 -13.75
CA VAL A 262 -14.93 -3.63 -15.11
C VAL A 262 -15.72 -2.96 -16.24
N TYR A 263 -16.85 -2.29 -15.95
CA TYR A 263 -17.55 -1.50 -16.96
C TYR A 263 -16.70 -0.34 -17.50
N CYS A 264 -15.80 0.19 -16.67
CA CYS A 264 -14.90 1.28 -17.04
C CYS A 264 -13.43 0.82 -17.01
N HIS A 265 -13.07 0.02 -16.00
CA HIS A 265 -11.70 -0.46 -15.78
C HIS A 265 -11.49 -1.85 -16.39
N SER A 266 -11.46 -1.88 -17.72
CA SER A 266 -11.26 -3.07 -18.54
C SER A 266 -10.02 -2.95 -19.43
N GLY A 267 -9.72 -4.01 -20.18
CA GLY A 267 -8.55 -4.08 -21.05
C GLY A 267 -7.23 -4.23 -20.28
N PRO A 268 -6.10 -4.27 -21.00
CA PRO A 268 -4.84 -4.74 -20.41
C PRO A 268 -4.26 -3.84 -19.33
N ASN A 269 -4.66 -2.56 -19.30
CA ASN A 269 -4.30 -1.59 -18.28
C ASN A 269 -5.37 -1.40 -17.18
N LEU A 270 -6.48 -2.15 -17.27
CA LEU A 270 -7.63 -2.05 -16.37
C LEU A 270 -8.12 -0.59 -16.28
N GLY A 271 -8.29 0.02 -17.45
CA GLY A 271 -8.50 1.45 -17.62
C GLY A 271 -7.71 2.00 -18.81
N GLY A 272 -7.91 3.28 -19.13
CA GLY A 272 -7.26 3.97 -20.24
C GLY A 272 -7.87 3.71 -21.60
N MET A 273 -9.03 3.02 -21.67
CA MET A 273 -9.68 2.61 -22.92
C MET A 273 -10.95 3.39 -23.26
N THR A 274 -11.50 4.14 -22.31
CA THR A 274 -12.75 4.90 -22.49
C THR A 274 -12.69 6.24 -21.77
N PHE A 275 -13.64 7.11 -22.13
CA PHE A 275 -13.93 8.35 -21.43
C PHE A 275 -15.24 8.18 -20.67
N GLN A 276 -15.26 8.55 -19.40
CA GLN A 276 -16.44 8.39 -18.54
C GLN A 276 -16.65 9.64 -17.71
N LYS A 277 -17.92 9.96 -17.45
CA LYS A 277 -18.28 11.01 -16.50
C LYS A 277 -17.83 10.58 -15.10
N LEU A 278 -17.08 11.42 -14.42
CA LEU A 278 -16.81 11.27 -13.00
C LEU A 278 -18.00 11.84 -12.22
N GLY A 279 -18.61 10.98 -11.41
CA GLY A 279 -19.89 11.24 -10.76
C GLY A 279 -21.06 10.98 -11.69
N VAL A 280 -21.22 9.74 -12.17
CA VAL A 280 -22.39 9.32 -12.96
C VAL A 280 -23.66 9.39 -12.12
N PHE A 281 -23.59 8.93 -10.87
CA PHE A 281 -24.72 8.88 -9.95
C PHE A 281 -24.66 9.99 -8.90
N HIS A 282 -23.48 10.26 -8.35
CA HIS A 282 -23.27 11.33 -7.37
C HIS A 282 -22.15 12.25 -7.82
N GLU A 283 -22.36 13.56 -7.73
CA GLU A 283 -21.40 14.54 -8.23
C GLU A 283 -20.06 14.49 -7.48
N TYR A 284 -18.97 14.64 -8.21
CA TYR A 284 -17.66 14.80 -7.61
C TYR A 284 -17.51 16.21 -7.02
N THR A 285 -16.87 16.30 -5.85
CA THR A 285 -16.78 17.56 -5.08
C THR A 285 -16.05 18.67 -5.82
N ASN A 286 -15.08 18.34 -6.68
CA ASN A 286 -14.38 19.32 -7.49
C ASN A 286 -15.12 19.57 -8.82
N THR A 287 -15.91 20.65 -8.85
CA THR A 287 -16.63 21.09 -10.05
C THR A 287 -15.86 22.11 -10.90
N LYS A 288 -14.64 22.50 -10.48
CA LYS A 288 -13.82 23.50 -11.17
C LYS A 288 -13.11 22.94 -12.40
N ASP A 289 -12.80 21.65 -12.41
CA ASP A 289 -12.23 21.01 -13.59
C ASP A 289 -13.36 20.37 -14.43
N PRO A 290 -13.74 20.96 -15.58
CA PRO A 290 -14.80 20.42 -16.41
C PRO A 290 -14.33 19.21 -17.24
N GLY A 291 -13.09 18.74 -17.06
CA GLY A 291 -12.57 17.55 -17.73
C GLY A 291 -12.45 17.73 -19.25
N ARG A 292 -12.93 16.75 -20.00
CA ARG A 292 -12.88 16.68 -21.47
C ARG A 292 -13.64 17.81 -22.17
N PHE A 293 -14.61 18.45 -21.51
CA PHE A 293 -15.26 19.66 -22.03
C PHE A 293 -14.26 20.76 -22.41
N LYS A 294 -13.13 20.91 -21.67
CA LYS A 294 -12.05 21.86 -22.04
C LYS A 294 -11.51 21.64 -23.45
N VAL A 295 -11.64 20.42 -23.98
CA VAL A 295 -11.11 20.00 -25.28
C VAL A 295 -12.20 20.05 -26.35
N THR A 296 -13.39 19.53 -26.05
CA THR A 296 -14.45 19.33 -27.06
C THR A 296 -15.45 20.47 -27.12
N ASN A 297 -15.57 21.25 -26.04
CA ASN A 297 -16.60 22.27 -25.84
C ASN A 297 -18.05 21.74 -25.97
N LEU A 298 -18.25 20.44 -25.80
CA LEU A 298 -19.56 19.79 -25.84
C LEU A 298 -20.05 19.53 -24.43
N GLU A 299 -21.23 20.06 -24.07
CA GLU A 299 -21.76 19.96 -22.70
C GLU A 299 -21.84 18.52 -22.17
N ARG A 300 -22.10 17.55 -23.04
CA ARG A 300 -22.10 16.11 -22.69
C ARG A 300 -20.75 15.58 -22.18
N ASP A 301 -19.66 16.27 -22.48
CA ASP A 301 -18.30 15.91 -22.06
C ASP A 301 -17.87 16.67 -20.78
N ARG A 302 -18.78 17.44 -20.16
CA ARG A 302 -18.50 18.09 -18.88
C ARG A 302 -18.36 17.06 -17.77
N TYR A 303 -17.27 17.16 -17.02
CA TYR A 303 -16.83 16.22 -15.99
C TYR A 303 -16.53 14.82 -16.52
N VAL A 304 -16.34 14.68 -17.84
CA VAL A 304 -15.87 13.45 -18.46
C VAL A 304 -14.34 13.42 -18.43
N PHE A 305 -13.77 12.31 -17.99
CA PHE A 305 -12.33 12.08 -17.94
C PHE A 305 -12.00 10.76 -18.62
N LYS A 306 -10.78 10.64 -19.13
CA LYS A 306 -10.24 9.34 -19.51
C LYS A 306 -10.15 8.49 -18.25
N VAL A 307 -10.72 7.30 -18.28
CA VAL A 307 -10.63 6.37 -17.16
C VAL A 307 -9.15 6.08 -16.91
N PRO A 308 -8.60 6.33 -15.71
CA PRO A 308 -7.18 6.09 -15.45
C PRO A 308 -6.86 4.60 -15.43
N MET A 309 -5.64 4.24 -15.84
CA MET A 309 -5.13 2.88 -15.67
C MET A 309 -4.91 2.55 -14.19
N LEU A 310 -5.12 1.28 -13.81
CA LEU A 310 -4.97 0.83 -12.42
C LEU A 310 -3.67 0.04 -12.17
N ARG A 311 -2.84 -0.15 -13.20
CA ARG A 311 -1.48 -0.69 -13.01
C ARG A 311 -0.67 0.23 -12.12
N ASN A 312 0.03 -0.34 -11.15
CA ASN A 312 0.78 0.38 -10.11
C ASN A 312 -0.05 1.39 -9.28
N VAL A 313 -1.38 1.27 -9.22
CA VAL A 313 -2.24 2.20 -8.46
C VAL A 313 -1.93 2.25 -6.96
N THR A 314 -1.36 1.18 -6.41
CA THR A 314 -0.91 1.14 -5.01
C THR A 314 0.33 2.00 -4.76
N LEU A 315 1.02 2.46 -5.81
CA LEU A 315 2.25 3.26 -5.74
C LEU A 315 2.04 4.73 -6.19
N SER A 316 0.85 5.08 -6.66
CA SER A 316 0.59 6.36 -7.35
C SER A 316 -0.38 7.28 -6.61
N ALA A 317 -0.46 7.19 -5.28
CA ALA A 317 -1.20 8.17 -4.49
C ALA A 317 -0.61 9.58 -4.68
N PRO A 318 -1.39 10.66 -4.53
CA PRO A 318 -2.84 10.69 -4.29
C PRO A 318 -3.66 10.44 -5.56
N TYR A 319 -4.98 10.26 -5.39
CA TYR A 319 -5.90 9.76 -6.42
C TYR A 319 -6.85 10.83 -6.95
N PHE A 320 -7.46 10.51 -8.11
CA PHE A 320 -8.31 11.37 -8.94
C PHE A 320 -7.54 12.47 -9.68
N HIS A 321 -8.23 13.16 -10.59
CA HIS A 321 -7.62 14.12 -11.51
C HIS A 321 -6.98 15.31 -10.81
N ASP A 322 -7.32 15.57 -9.54
CA ASP A 322 -6.87 16.70 -8.73
C ASP A 322 -6.06 16.28 -7.49
N GLY A 323 -5.83 14.97 -7.30
CA GLY A 323 -5.06 14.43 -6.19
C GLY A 323 -5.68 14.69 -4.81
N GLU A 324 -7.00 14.89 -4.71
CA GLU A 324 -7.65 15.21 -3.43
C GLU A 324 -7.75 14.03 -2.47
N VAL A 325 -7.63 12.79 -2.96
CA VAL A 325 -7.84 11.59 -2.14
C VAL A 325 -6.50 10.91 -1.86
N GLY A 326 -6.08 10.93 -0.59
CA GLY A 326 -4.74 10.50 -0.20
C GLY A 326 -4.54 8.99 -0.06
N ASN A 327 -5.60 8.18 -0.02
CA ASN A 327 -5.49 6.75 0.23
C ASN A 327 -6.42 5.92 -0.69
N LEU A 328 -5.96 4.72 -1.05
CA LEU A 328 -6.62 3.86 -2.03
C LEU A 328 -7.96 3.29 -1.54
N PRO A 329 -8.13 2.87 -0.27
CA PRO A 329 -9.43 2.42 0.23
C PRO A 329 -10.54 3.45 0.03
N GLU A 330 -10.28 4.72 0.37
CA GLU A 330 -11.21 5.83 0.17
C GLU A 330 -11.49 6.05 -1.32
N ALA A 331 -10.48 5.96 -2.19
CA ALA A 331 -10.68 6.09 -3.62
C ALA A 331 -11.60 4.99 -4.17
N VAL A 332 -11.45 3.74 -3.72
CA VAL A 332 -12.32 2.60 -4.08
C VAL A 332 -13.74 2.82 -3.60
N ASP A 333 -13.94 3.21 -2.33
CA ASP A 333 -15.27 3.47 -1.77
C ASP A 333 -15.97 4.64 -2.50
N ARG A 334 -15.26 5.75 -2.72
CA ARG A 334 -15.78 6.88 -3.50
C ARG A 334 -16.14 6.46 -4.92
N MET A 335 -15.37 5.60 -5.58
CA MET A 335 -15.74 5.10 -6.92
C MET A 335 -17.03 4.28 -6.87
N GLY A 336 -17.21 3.43 -5.87
CA GLY A 336 -18.48 2.72 -5.67
C GLY A 336 -19.66 3.67 -5.56
N TYR A 337 -19.52 4.72 -4.74
CA TYR A 337 -20.56 5.72 -4.56
C TYR A 337 -20.80 6.51 -5.83
N LEU A 338 -19.77 7.23 -6.33
CA LEU A 338 -19.86 8.17 -7.45
C LEU A 338 -20.28 7.50 -8.78
N GLN A 339 -19.74 6.30 -9.06
CA GLN A 339 -19.88 5.65 -10.36
C GLN A 339 -20.92 4.55 -10.41
N LEU A 340 -21.30 3.96 -9.26
CA LEU A 340 -22.17 2.79 -9.22
C LEU A 340 -23.41 2.98 -8.33
N ASP A 341 -23.56 4.13 -7.65
CA ASP A 341 -24.58 4.36 -6.62
C ASP A 341 -24.55 3.30 -5.51
N ARG A 342 -23.34 2.86 -5.15
CA ARG A 342 -23.13 1.79 -4.21
C ARG A 342 -22.20 2.22 -3.10
N LYS A 343 -22.70 2.13 -1.88
CA LYS A 343 -21.83 2.03 -0.71
C LYS A 343 -21.24 0.62 -0.69
N LEU A 344 -19.95 0.50 -0.98
CA LEU A 344 -19.28 -0.79 -0.95
C LEU A 344 -19.19 -1.28 0.49
N LYS A 345 -19.34 -2.58 0.68
CA LYS A 345 -19.06 -3.17 1.98
C LYS A 345 -17.55 -3.21 2.19
N ASP A 346 -17.11 -3.09 3.44
CA ASP A 346 -15.67 -3.05 3.71
C ASP A 346 -14.95 -4.37 3.25
N ASP A 347 -15.66 -5.51 3.12
CA ASP A 347 -15.10 -6.78 2.63
C ASP A 347 -14.93 -6.72 1.12
N GLU A 348 -15.88 -6.10 0.42
CA GLU A 348 -15.75 -5.79 -0.99
C GLU A 348 -14.53 -4.87 -1.23
N ILE A 349 -14.35 -3.84 -0.41
CA ILE A 349 -13.19 -2.94 -0.48
C ILE A 349 -11.89 -3.72 -0.23
N ARG A 350 -11.79 -4.49 0.86
CA ARG A 350 -10.59 -5.30 1.16
C ARG A 350 -10.26 -6.31 0.06
N ASN A 351 -11.28 -6.99 -0.48
CA ASN A 351 -11.16 -7.90 -1.60
C ASN A 351 -10.56 -7.14 -2.80
N ILE A 352 -11.16 -6.02 -3.20
CA ILE A 352 -10.70 -5.20 -4.33
C ILE A 352 -9.25 -4.75 -4.12
N LEU A 353 -8.88 -4.27 -2.93
CA LEU A 353 -7.51 -3.85 -2.62
C LEU A 353 -6.51 -5.01 -2.74
N GLY A 354 -6.88 -6.21 -2.30
CA GLY A 354 -6.09 -7.42 -2.50
C GLY A 354 -5.79 -7.67 -3.98
N PHE A 355 -6.81 -7.54 -4.84
CA PHE A 355 -6.61 -7.64 -6.30
C PHE A 355 -5.75 -6.49 -6.87
N LEU A 356 -6.01 -5.24 -6.50
CA LEU A 356 -5.25 -4.08 -7.00
C LEU A 356 -3.76 -4.17 -6.66
N THR A 357 -3.40 -4.81 -5.54
CA THR A 357 -2.01 -5.06 -5.14
C THR A 357 -1.28 -5.98 -6.13
N THR A 358 -2.00 -6.87 -6.81
CA THR A 358 -1.42 -7.78 -7.82
C THR A 358 -1.04 -7.07 -9.13
N LEU A 359 -1.52 -5.84 -9.32
CA LEU A 359 -1.27 -5.00 -10.50
C LEU A 359 0.01 -4.15 -10.37
N ALA A 360 0.64 -4.15 -9.20
CA ALA A 360 1.92 -3.50 -8.98
C ALA A 360 3.07 -4.39 -9.41
N ASP A 361 4.07 -3.77 -10.03
CA ASP A 361 5.36 -4.40 -10.31
C ASP A 361 6.14 -4.58 -9.00
N ALA A 362 6.58 -5.82 -8.71
CA ALA A 362 7.23 -6.17 -7.46
C ALA A 362 8.63 -5.55 -7.31
N GLU A 363 9.27 -5.16 -8.42
CA GLU A 363 10.57 -4.50 -8.42
C GLU A 363 10.45 -2.99 -8.19
N ARG A 364 9.22 -2.45 -8.25
CA ARG A 364 8.94 -1.03 -8.06
C ARG A 364 8.56 -0.72 -6.64
N THR A 365 9.08 0.39 -6.15
CA THR A 365 8.80 0.92 -4.83
C THR A 365 8.56 2.41 -4.97
N THR A 366 7.75 2.99 -4.08
CA THR A 366 7.82 4.44 -3.90
C THR A 366 9.19 4.73 -3.33
N ALA A 367 10.05 5.49 -4.03
CA ALA A 367 11.22 6.04 -3.36
C ALA A 367 10.77 6.75 -2.08
N PRO A 368 11.51 6.58 -0.98
CA PRO A 368 11.23 7.37 0.21
C PRO A 368 11.33 8.83 -0.20
N MET A 369 10.22 9.57 -0.08
CA MET A 369 10.25 11.02 -0.19
C MET A 369 11.38 11.50 0.71
N ALA A 370 12.26 12.35 0.19
CA ALA A 370 13.07 13.21 1.04
C ALA A 370 12.09 14.05 1.86
N ALA A 371 11.73 13.51 3.03
CA ALA A 371 10.88 14.16 4.00
C ALA A 371 11.60 15.46 4.36
N LYS A 372 10.96 16.58 4.02
CA LYS A 372 11.35 17.87 4.55
C LYS A 372 11.37 17.70 6.07
N THR A 373 12.57 17.84 6.64
CA THR A 373 12.87 17.44 8.01
C THR A 373 11.96 18.16 8.99
N ILE A 374 11.17 17.38 9.73
CA ILE A 374 10.74 17.74 11.09
C ILE A 374 11.05 16.55 12.00
N SER A 375 12.22 16.66 12.64
CA SER A 375 12.62 16.19 13.98
C SER A 375 12.43 14.72 14.40
N ALA A 376 13.55 14.07 14.73
CA ALA A 376 13.75 12.75 15.33
C ALA A 376 13.07 11.55 14.61
N THR A 377 13.86 10.81 13.83
CA THR A 377 13.50 9.66 13.01
C THR A 377 12.70 8.59 13.78
N TRP A 378 11.39 8.53 13.53
CA TRP A 378 10.58 7.35 13.80
C TRP A 378 10.87 6.30 12.72
N ALA A 379 12.01 5.60 12.83
CA ALA A 379 12.51 4.64 11.84
C ALA A 379 12.70 3.26 12.50
N PRO A 380 11.75 2.31 12.35
CA PRO A 380 11.84 1.03 13.03
C PRO A 380 13.04 0.19 12.55
N PRO A 381 13.74 -0.53 13.44
CA PRO A 381 14.79 -1.44 13.01
C PRO A 381 14.19 -2.59 12.19
N LEU A 382 14.90 -3.06 11.17
CA LEU A 382 14.41 -4.11 10.29
C LEU A 382 14.72 -5.49 10.89
N MET A 383 13.82 -6.46 10.74
CA MET A 383 14.02 -7.82 11.28
C MET A 383 15.28 -8.51 10.74
N LYS A 384 15.76 -8.12 9.55
CA LYS A 384 17.03 -8.58 8.99
C LYS A 384 18.27 -8.11 9.79
N ASP A 385 18.12 -7.06 10.59
CA ASP A 385 19.17 -6.45 11.42
C ASP A 385 19.17 -6.99 12.86
N VAL A 386 18.40 -8.05 13.14
CA VAL A 386 18.49 -8.76 14.42
C VAL A 386 19.88 -9.41 14.50
N PRO A 387 20.65 -9.21 15.58
CA PRO A 387 21.97 -9.80 15.75
C PRO A 387 21.92 -11.33 15.60
N GLN A 388 22.98 -11.95 15.11
CA GLN A 388 23.08 -13.42 15.08
C GLN A 388 23.42 -13.96 16.49
N GLY A 389 23.08 -15.24 16.74
CA GLY A 389 23.40 -15.93 17.99
C GLY A 389 22.28 -15.90 19.04
N GLU A 390 22.61 -16.20 20.29
CA GLU A 390 21.63 -16.44 21.36
C GLU A 390 20.73 -15.22 21.63
N GLN A 391 21.31 -14.02 21.65
CA GLN A 391 20.56 -12.77 21.81
C GLN A 391 19.58 -12.54 20.65
N GLY A 392 20.02 -12.81 19.42
CA GLY A 392 19.17 -12.77 18.24
C GLY A 392 17.99 -13.72 18.30
N ASN A 393 18.27 -14.97 18.66
CA ASN A 393 17.26 -16.00 18.82
C ASN A 393 16.23 -15.64 19.89
N LEU A 394 16.67 -14.99 20.97
CA LEU A 394 15.79 -14.51 22.03
C LEU A 394 14.88 -13.37 21.54
N ILE A 395 15.41 -12.44 20.74
CA ILE A 395 14.64 -11.36 20.09
C ILE A 395 13.61 -11.92 19.10
N LEU A 396 14.03 -12.83 18.21
CA LEU A 396 13.14 -13.48 17.25
C LEU A 396 12.05 -14.30 17.94
N TYR A 397 12.39 -14.97 19.04
CA TYR A 397 11.41 -15.68 19.85
C TYR A 397 10.42 -14.69 20.47
N GLY A 398 10.89 -13.58 21.05
CA GLY A 398 10.03 -12.51 21.58
C GLY A 398 9.08 -11.94 20.55
N ALA A 399 9.58 -11.65 19.34
CA ALA A 399 8.78 -11.18 18.21
C ALA A 399 7.68 -12.20 17.87
N ALA A 400 8.01 -13.49 17.78
CA ALA A 400 7.02 -14.54 17.51
C ALA A 400 5.95 -14.65 18.61
N LEU A 401 6.32 -14.49 19.89
CA LEU A 401 5.38 -14.54 21.01
C LEU A 401 4.36 -13.40 20.97
N VAL A 402 4.75 -12.20 20.53
CA VAL A 402 3.85 -11.02 20.52
C VAL A 402 3.08 -10.85 19.20
N THR A 403 3.60 -11.35 18.09
CA THR A 403 2.94 -11.30 16.77
C THR A 403 1.95 -12.45 16.56
N ASP A 404 2.21 -13.61 17.16
CA ASP A 404 1.40 -14.83 17.06
C ASP A 404 0.99 -15.34 18.45
N THR A 405 0.66 -14.42 19.37
CA THR A 405 0.36 -14.70 20.77
C THR A 405 -0.71 -15.77 20.93
N TYR A 406 -1.77 -15.77 20.12
CA TYR A 406 -2.79 -16.80 20.21
C TYR A 406 -2.22 -18.21 19.97
N ALA A 407 -1.36 -18.38 18.97
CA ALA A 407 -0.79 -19.68 18.61
C ALA A 407 0.38 -20.09 19.51
N LYS A 408 1.08 -19.13 20.12
CA LYS A 408 2.26 -19.41 20.96
C LYS A 408 1.96 -19.45 22.44
N LEU A 409 1.06 -18.57 22.88
CA LEU A 409 0.73 -18.33 24.27
C LEU A 409 -0.77 -18.43 24.57
N GLY A 410 -1.64 -18.62 23.59
CA GLY A 410 -3.09 -18.79 23.78
C GLY A 410 -3.53 -20.23 23.56
N ALA A 411 -4.82 -20.45 23.36
CA ALA A 411 -5.40 -21.78 23.15
C ALA A 411 -4.79 -22.53 21.94
N GLY A 412 -4.21 -21.83 20.97
CA GLY A 412 -3.50 -22.43 19.83
C GLY A 412 -2.14 -23.02 20.17
N ALA A 413 -1.59 -22.76 21.37
CA ALA A 413 -0.34 -23.34 21.81
C ALA A 413 -0.46 -24.87 21.96
N LYS A 414 0.48 -25.59 21.31
CA LYS A 414 0.56 -27.05 21.38
C LYS A 414 0.90 -27.55 22.78
N ASP A 415 1.76 -26.81 23.48
CA ASP A 415 2.08 -27.05 24.88
C ASP A 415 1.04 -26.33 25.75
N GLU A 416 0.28 -27.08 26.54
CA GLU A 416 -0.77 -26.52 27.38
C GLU A 416 -0.21 -25.65 28.50
N THR A 417 1.02 -25.89 28.93
CA THR A 417 1.69 -25.08 29.95
C THR A 417 1.99 -23.67 29.44
N MET A 418 2.08 -23.51 28.11
CA MET A 418 2.29 -22.23 27.43
C MET A 418 0.99 -21.44 27.21
N ARG A 419 -0.18 -21.94 27.62
CA ARG A 419 -1.46 -21.23 27.46
C ARG A 419 -1.64 -20.17 28.55
N PHE A 420 -1.06 -18.99 28.32
CA PHE A 420 -1.13 -17.80 29.17
C PHE A 420 -2.22 -16.79 28.75
N SER A 421 -2.61 -16.74 27.48
CA SER A 421 -3.74 -15.95 26.97
C SER A 421 -5.03 -16.77 27.00
N GLY A 422 -6.12 -16.16 27.47
CA GLY A 422 -7.45 -16.76 27.55
C GLY A 422 -8.41 -16.35 26.43
N ASN A 423 -7.97 -15.50 25.49
CA ASN A 423 -8.79 -15.07 24.36
C ASN A 423 -8.04 -15.24 23.02
N THR A 424 -8.63 -14.75 21.92
CA THR A 424 -8.09 -14.97 20.57
C THR A 424 -7.23 -13.83 20.04
N LEU A 425 -6.94 -12.83 20.88
CA LEU A 425 -6.16 -11.66 20.50
C LEU A 425 -4.68 -11.98 20.42
N ASN A 426 -3.99 -11.28 19.52
CA ASN A 426 -2.55 -11.12 19.58
C ASN A 426 -2.21 -9.80 20.23
N CYS A 427 -0.98 -9.66 20.74
CA CYS A 427 -0.53 -8.33 21.17
C CYS A 427 -0.60 -7.34 19.98
N THR A 428 -0.33 -7.79 18.75
CA THR A 428 -0.49 -7.01 17.51
C THR A 428 -1.92 -6.65 17.13
N SER A 429 -2.94 -7.19 17.81
CA SER A 429 -4.32 -6.74 17.66
C SER A 429 -4.53 -5.30 18.13
N CYS A 430 -3.66 -4.80 19.03
CA CYS A 430 -3.67 -3.41 19.51
C CYS A 430 -2.33 -2.70 19.21
N HIS A 431 -1.22 -3.42 19.20
CA HIS A 431 0.11 -2.89 18.96
C HIS A 431 0.48 -3.01 17.47
N LEU A 432 0.07 -2.01 16.68
CA LEU A 432 0.04 -2.10 15.23
C LEU A 432 1.44 -2.12 14.58
N ASN A 433 1.54 -2.77 13.41
CA ASN A 433 2.78 -3.00 12.67
C ASN A 433 3.87 -3.61 13.56
N ASP A 434 3.55 -4.71 14.25
CA ASP A 434 4.47 -5.38 15.17
C ASP A 434 5.05 -4.44 16.24
N GLY A 435 4.21 -3.49 16.71
CA GLY A 435 4.57 -2.49 17.70
C GLY A 435 5.46 -1.36 17.19
N THR A 436 5.48 -1.11 15.87
CA THR A 436 6.30 -0.05 15.27
C THR A 436 5.51 1.14 14.74
N LYS A 437 4.16 1.07 14.69
CA LYS A 437 3.34 2.17 14.18
C LYS A 437 3.31 3.35 15.16
N GLN A 438 3.72 4.52 14.69
CA GLN A 438 3.61 5.77 15.46
C GLN A 438 2.15 6.01 15.85
N PHE A 439 1.90 6.30 17.13
CA PHE A 439 0.57 6.48 17.73
C PHE A 439 -0.39 5.28 17.59
N GLY A 440 0.12 4.12 17.16
CA GLY A 440 -0.60 2.85 17.09
C GLY A 440 -0.29 1.95 18.28
N LEU A 441 -0.13 2.54 19.48
CA LEU A 441 0.38 1.88 20.68
C LEU A 441 1.72 1.16 20.40
N PRO A 442 2.78 1.85 19.96
CA PRO A 442 4.04 1.19 19.64
C PRO A 442 4.70 0.58 20.89
N TRP A 443 5.48 -0.49 20.69
CA TRP A 443 6.51 -0.96 21.62
C TRP A 443 7.84 -0.25 21.39
N MET A 444 8.08 0.19 20.15
CA MET A 444 9.22 1.01 19.78
C MET A 444 9.27 2.28 20.63
N GLY A 445 10.39 2.46 21.35
CA GLY A 445 10.63 3.57 22.27
C GLY A 445 10.02 3.39 23.66
N VAL A 446 9.26 2.30 23.91
CA VAL A 446 8.60 2.07 25.20
C VAL A 446 9.60 1.75 26.30
N SER A 447 10.66 0.99 26.02
CA SER A 447 11.63 0.63 27.07
C SER A 447 12.31 1.85 27.70
N GLN A 448 12.44 2.94 26.92
CA GLN A 448 13.03 4.20 27.36
C GLN A 448 12.12 4.97 28.34
N ALA A 449 10.83 4.64 28.39
CA ALA A 449 9.83 5.26 29.25
C ALA A 449 9.63 4.51 30.59
N TYR A 450 10.31 3.38 30.80
CA TYR A 450 10.17 2.56 32.01
C TYR A 450 11.45 2.57 32.87
N PRO A 451 11.32 2.40 34.19
CA PRO A 451 10.08 2.15 34.93
C PRO A 451 9.15 3.37 34.99
N GLN A 452 7.83 3.14 35.09
CA GLN A 452 6.82 4.19 35.05
C GLN A 452 5.79 4.03 36.17
N TYR A 453 5.35 5.14 36.77
CA TYR A 453 4.20 5.15 37.68
C TYR A 453 2.90 4.76 36.98
N ARG A 454 2.11 3.90 37.63
CA ARG A 454 0.80 3.45 37.17
C ARG A 454 -0.25 3.80 38.21
N ALA A 455 -1.17 4.68 37.81
CA ALA A 455 -2.27 5.11 38.68
C ALA A 455 -3.21 3.97 39.11
N ARG A 456 -3.31 2.91 38.31
CA ARG A 456 -4.19 1.78 38.58
C ARG A 456 -3.70 0.92 39.73
N GLU A 457 -2.40 0.65 39.80
CA GLU A 457 -1.79 -0.10 40.89
C GLU A 457 -1.21 0.81 41.99
N ASP A 458 -1.13 2.13 41.74
CA ASP A 458 -0.46 3.14 42.57
C ASP A 458 1.03 2.86 42.81
N GLU A 459 1.70 2.24 41.84
CA GLU A 459 3.09 1.80 41.94
C GLU A 459 3.94 2.22 40.74
N VAL A 460 5.26 2.30 40.94
CA VAL A 460 6.24 2.41 39.85
C VAL A 460 6.61 1.01 39.39
N GLN A 461 6.33 0.70 38.13
CA GLN A 461 6.45 -0.65 37.59
C GLN A 461 7.41 -0.72 36.40
N GLY A 462 8.09 -1.86 36.27
CA GLY A 462 8.93 -2.22 35.12
C GLY A 462 8.13 -2.70 33.91
N LEU A 463 8.83 -3.07 32.83
CA LEU A 463 8.20 -3.57 31.60
C LEU A 463 7.49 -4.91 31.82
N GLU A 464 8.06 -5.78 32.64
CA GLU A 464 7.54 -7.12 32.93
C GLU A 464 6.16 -7.04 33.58
N ALA A 465 6.01 -6.18 34.60
CA ALA A 465 4.73 -5.93 35.24
C ALA A 465 3.70 -5.34 34.27
N ARG A 466 4.13 -4.43 33.37
CA ARG A 466 3.25 -3.91 32.32
C ARG A 466 2.76 -4.99 31.37
N ILE A 467 3.66 -5.87 30.93
CA ILE A 467 3.35 -6.99 30.03
C ILE A 467 2.36 -7.92 30.71
N ASN A 468 2.58 -8.27 31.98
CA ASN A 468 1.64 -9.09 32.75
C ASN A 468 0.27 -8.45 32.90
N GLY A 469 0.20 -7.13 33.14
CA GLY A 469 -1.07 -6.42 33.13
C GLY A 469 -1.81 -6.48 31.78
N CYS A 470 -1.10 -6.69 30.66
CA CYS A 470 -1.73 -6.97 29.36
C CYS A 470 -2.30 -8.39 29.32
N PHE A 471 -1.55 -9.41 29.78
CA PHE A 471 -2.03 -10.78 29.83
C PHE A 471 -3.32 -10.90 30.63
N GLU A 472 -3.34 -10.35 31.85
CA GLU A 472 -4.47 -10.49 32.76
C GLU A 472 -5.72 -9.71 32.31
N ARG A 473 -5.52 -8.52 31.72
CA ARG A 473 -6.63 -7.61 31.39
C ARG A 473 -6.99 -7.63 29.90
N SER A 474 -6.03 -7.48 29.01
CA SER A 474 -6.32 -7.43 27.57
C SER A 474 -6.51 -8.82 26.97
N LEU A 475 -5.80 -9.84 27.49
CA LEU A 475 -5.80 -11.19 26.92
C LEU A 475 -6.62 -12.21 27.71
N ASN A 476 -7.37 -11.78 28.74
CA ASN A 476 -8.16 -12.66 29.62
C ASN A 476 -7.34 -13.82 30.20
N GLY A 477 -6.06 -13.57 30.43
CA GLY A 477 -5.05 -14.57 30.70
C GLY A 477 -4.50 -14.52 32.11
N LYS A 478 -3.34 -15.16 32.29
CA LYS A 478 -2.58 -15.19 33.54
C LYS A 478 -1.18 -14.62 33.31
N ALA A 479 -0.61 -14.03 34.36
CA ALA A 479 0.74 -13.51 34.32
C ALA A 479 1.78 -14.59 33.95
N LEU A 480 2.80 -14.17 33.20
CA LEU A 480 4.04 -14.90 33.01
C LEU A 480 4.95 -14.69 34.25
N ALA A 481 5.71 -15.71 34.63
CA ALA A 481 6.79 -15.53 35.60
C ALA A 481 7.79 -14.49 35.06
N THR A 482 8.17 -13.52 35.88
CA THR A 482 8.98 -12.37 35.43
C THR A 482 10.38 -12.79 34.96
N ASP A 483 10.89 -13.90 35.44
CA ASP A 483 12.18 -14.48 35.08
C ASP A 483 12.09 -15.60 34.02
N SER A 484 10.89 -15.91 33.52
CA SER A 484 10.67 -16.89 32.46
C SER A 484 11.41 -16.52 31.17
N ARG A 485 11.70 -17.54 30.35
CA ARG A 485 12.31 -17.34 29.03
C ARG A 485 11.41 -16.47 28.15
N GLU A 486 10.10 -16.67 28.23
CA GLU A 486 9.06 -15.98 27.47
C GLU A 486 9.03 -14.50 27.81
N MET A 487 9.01 -14.15 29.10
CA MET A 487 9.06 -12.75 29.54
C MET A 487 10.36 -12.09 29.07
N LYS A 488 11.51 -12.74 29.30
CA LYS A 488 12.81 -12.25 28.85
C LYS A 488 12.87 -12.04 27.34
N ALA A 489 12.25 -12.93 26.56
CA ALA A 489 12.18 -12.82 25.12
C ALA A 489 11.34 -11.64 24.65
N ILE A 490 10.14 -11.45 25.22
CA ILE A 490 9.28 -10.29 24.91
C ILE A 490 10.00 -8.99 25.25
N VAL A 491 10.62 -8.90 26.43
CA VAL A 491 11.41 -7.73 26.85
C VAL A 491 12.60 -7.49 25.92
N ALA A 492 13.31 -8.55 25.51
CA ALA A 492 14.43 -8.44 24.56
C ALA A 492 13.97 -7.85 23.22
N TYR A 493 12.82 -8.27 22.70
CA TYR A 493 12.26 -7.71 21.47
C TYR A 493 11.86 -6.23 21.62
N VAL A 494 11.16 -5.87 22.70
CA VAL A 494 10.78 -4.47 22.98
C VAL A 494 12.02 -3.57 23.14
N ASN A 495 13.07 -4.07 23.81
CA ASN A 495 14.33 -3.36 23.95
C ASN A 495 15.05 -3.19 22.61
N TRP A 496 15.07 -4.22 21.77
CA TRP A 496 15.66 -4.16 20.44
C TRP A 496 14.94 -3.15 19.54
N LEU A 497 13.61 -3.14 19.54
CA LEU A 497 12.82 -2.12 18.83
C LEU A 497 13.14 -0.69 19.29
N SER A 498 13.51 -0.53 20.55
CA SER A 498 13.74 0.76 21.20
C SER A 498 15.21 1.19 21.25
N LYS A 499 16.12 0.41 20.66
CA LYS A 499 17.57 0.55 20.85
C LYS A 499 18.11 1.92 20.43
N ASP A 500 17.54 2.51 19.38
CA ASP A 500 17.96 3.80 18.80
C ASP A 500 16.98 4.94 19.11
N MET A 501 16.00 4.70 20.00
CA MET A 501 14.95 5.67 20.28
C MET A 501 15.32 6.60 21.44
N PRO A 502 15.11 7.93 21.32
CA PRO A 502 15.33 8.84 22.41
C PRO A 502 14.29 8.63 23.52
N LYS A 503 14.67 8.98 24.77
CA LYS A 503 13.70 9.11 25.86
C LYS A 503 12.64 10.14 25.48
N ASN A 504 11.38 9.83 25.76
CA ASN A 504 10.21 10.67 25.45
C ASN A 504 10.03 10.97 23.94
N ALA A 505 10.37 10.02 23.07
CA ALA A 505 10.16 10.17 21.63
C ALA A 505 8.69 10.53 21.29
N PRO A 506 8.45 11.52 20.40
CA PRO A 506 7.11 11.83 19.93
C PRO A 506 6.56 10.64 19.12
N GLY A 507 5.32 10.25 19.37
CA GLY A 507 4.71 9.09 18.71
C GLY A 507 4.40 7.89 19.59
N LEU A 508 4.78 7.93 20.87
CA LEU A 508 4.39 6.90 21.84
C LEU A 508 2.89 7.00 22.17
N GLY A 509 2.28 5.86 22.52
CA GLY A 509 0.88 5.79 22.93
C GLY A 509 -0.11 6.00 21.79
N LEU A 510 -1.14 6.81 22.04
CA LEU A 510 -2.20 7.17 21.08
C LEU A 510 -2.05 8.62 20.68
N ALA A 511 -2.51 8.95 19.47
CA ALA A 511 -2.58 10.34 19.02
C ALA A 511 -3.53 11.14 19.92
N LYS A 512 -3.34 12.46 19.95
CA LYS A 512 -4.25 13.34 20.69
C LYS A 512 -5.67 13.19 20.12
N PHE A 513 -6.63 12.96 21.01
CA PHE A 513 -8.04 12.80 20.67
C PHE A 513 -8.88 13.88 21.34
N GLU A 514 -9.80 14.47 20.59
CA GLU A 514 -10.68 15.53 21.07
C GLU A 514 -12.09 14.98 21.23
N SER A 515 -12.45 14.67 22.48
CA SER A 515 -13.75 14.07 22.80
C SER A 515 -14.88 15.10 22.70
N PRO A 516 -16.00 14.79 22.03
CA PRO A 516 -17.21 15.60 22.05
C PRO A 516 -17.71 15.88 23.47
N ASN A 517 -18.20 17.09 23.73
CA ASN A 517 -18.80 17.45 25.02
C ASN A 517 -20.28 17.06 25.09
N ARG A 518 -20.56 15.77 24.88
CA ARG A 518 -21.90 15.18 24.95
C ARG A 518 -21.82 13.72 25.39
N LYS A 519 -22.96 13.15 25.75
CA LYS A 519 -23.09 11.69 25.86
C LYS A 519 -22.82 11.07 24.49
N ALA A 520 -22.05 10.00 24.46
CA ALA A 520 -21.78 9.21 23.27
C ALA A 520 -23.05 8.46 22.85
N ASP A 521 -23.28 8.36 21.55
CA ASP A 521 -24.47 7.76 20.98
C ASP A 521 -24.11 6.37 20.43
N ALA A 522 -24.47 5.32 21.18
CA ALA A 522 -24.21 3.95 20.77
C ALA A 522 -25.01 3.52 19.52
N THR A 523 -26.17 4.13 19.29
CA THR A 523 -27.01 3.85 18.11
C THR A 523 -26.35 4.42 16.85
N ARG A 524 -25.95 5.69 16.87
CA ARG A 524 -25.12 6.27 15.80
C ARG A 524 -23.79 5.52 15.67
N GLY A 525 -23.21 5.12 16.79
CA GLY A 525 -22.01 4.30 16.82
C GLY A 525 -22.14 2.99 16.07
N GLN A 526 -23.30 2.34 16.13
CA GLN A 526 -23.59 1.12 15.38
C GLN A 526 -23.64 1.40 13.87
N GLU A 527 -24.14 2.56 13.44
CA GLU A 527 -24.12 2.96 12.03
C GLU A 527 -22.69 3.21 11.52
N VAL A 528 -21.85 3.81 12.35
CA VAL A 528 -20.41 4.01 12.07
C VAL A 528 -19.69 2.66 12.05
N TYR A 529 -19.99 1.76 12.99
CA TYR A 529 -19.44 0.40 13.03
C TYR A 529 -19.73 -0.35 11.73
N ASN A 530 -20.99 -0.31 11.29
CA ASN A 530 -21.43 -0.95 10.05
C ASN A 530 -20.75 -0.36 8.81
N ARG A 531 -20.27 0.89 8.90
CA ARG A 531 -19.65 1.63 7.79
C ARG A 531 -18.15 1.42 7.69
N PHE A 532 -17.43 1.27 8.81
CA PHE A 532 -15.97 1.32 8.81
C PHE A 532 -15.28 0.13 9.49
N CYS A 533 -16.02 -0.62 10.32
CA CYS A 533 -15.44 -1.64 11.19
C CYS A 533 -15.93 -3.05 10.82
N MET A 534 -17.16 -3.15 10.32
CA MET A 534 -17.88 -4.42 10.20
C MET A 534 -17.22 -5.43 9.27
N SER A 535 -16.58 -5.05 8.15
CA SER A 535 -15.99 -6.15 7.35
C SER A 535 -14.81 -6.82 8.01
N CYS A 536 -14.00 -6.04 8.73
CA CYS A 536 -12.80 -6.58 9.34
C CYS A 536 -13.23 -7.38 10.57
N HIS A 537 -14.10 -6.80 11.38
CA HIS A 537 -14.44 -7.33 12.69
C HIS A 537 -15.71 -8.18 12.72
N GLY A 538 -16.42 -8.32 11.59
CA GLY A 538 -17.68 -9.05 11.51
C GLY A 538 -18.88 -8.24 12.01
N GLY A 539 -20.10 -8.60 11.58
CA GLY A 539 -21.34 -8.00 12.08
C GLY A 539 -21.56 -8.23 13.58
N ASN A 540 -21.03 -9.35 14.08
CA ASN A 540 -21.07 -9.73 15.49
C ASN A 540 -19.79 -9.38 16.25
N GLY A 541 -18.85 -8.64 15.64
CA GLY A 541 -17.62 -8.19 16.31
C GLY A 541 -16.70 -9.32 16.73
N ASP A 542 -16.86 -10.51 16.16
CA ASP A 542 -16.11 -11.73 16.43
C ASP A 542 -14.73 -11.76 15.78
N GLY A 543 -14.44 -10.83 14.87
CA GLY A 543 -13.21 -10.81 14.11
C GLY A 543 -13.21 -11.82 12.97
N TYR A 544 -12.11 -11.87 12.22
CA TYR A 544 -11.94 -12.82 11.13
C TYR A 544 -10.65 -13.63 11.30
N GLN A 545 -10.76 -14.95 11.19
CA GLN A 545 -9.64 -15.90 11.13
C GLN A 545 -9.28 -16.21 9.68
N SER A 546 -7.99 -16.15 9.34
CA SER A 546 -7.55 -16.60 8.02
C SER A 546 -7.62 -18.13 7.91
N MET A 547 -8.25 -18.64 6.85
CA MET A 547 -8.23 -20.08 6.52
C MET A 547 -6.87 -20.58 6.01
N SER A 548 -5.94 -19.68 5.61
CA SER A 548 -4.57 -20.03 5.20
C SER A 548 -3.55 -19.99 6.34
N ALA A 549 -3.97 -19.64 7.57
CA ALA A 549 -3.18 -19.80 8.79
C ALA A 549 -3.14 -21.28 9.20
N GLY A 550 -2.48 -22.10 8.39
CA GLY A 550 -2.34 -23.54 8.61
C GLY A 550 -1.90 -23.84 10.06
N ARG A 551 -2.76 -24.53 10.81
CA ARG A 551 -2.53 -25.02 12.17
C ARG A 551 -2.22 -23.97 13.28
N SER A 552 -2.21 -22.66 13.04
CA SER A 552 -1.97 -21.63 14.09
C SER A 552 -3.23 -20.92 14.59
N GLY A 553 -4.32 -20.86 13.79
CA GLY A 553 -5.61 -20.28 14.21
C GLY A 553 -5.60 -18.76 14.43
N THR A 554 -4.60 -18.05 13.91
CA THR A 554 -4.40 -16.63 14.16
C THR A 554 -5.43 -15.74 13.44
N HIS A 555 -6.10 -14.83 14.18
CA HIS A 555 -7.08 -13.88 13.61
C HIS A 555 -6.36 -12.76 12.84
N VAL A 556 -6.80 -12.48 11.60
CA VAL A 556 -6.34 -11.35 10.77
C VAL A 556 -6.94 -10.03 11.26
N ALA A 557 -8.16 -10.10 11.78
CA ALA A 557 -8.82 -8.98 12.46
C ALA A 557 -9.40 -9.49 13.78
N PRO A 558 -9.13 -8.81 14.91
CA PRO A 558 -9.49 -9.31 16.24
C PRO A 558 -10.99 -9.21 16.54
N ALA A 559 -11.46 -10.03 17.48
CA ALA A 559 -12.74 -9.83 18.13
C ALA A 559 -12.74 -8.51 18.93
N LEU A 560 -13.81 -7.74 18.85
CA LEU A 560 -13.99 -6.44 19.53
C LEU A 560 -14.83 -6.53 20.81
N TRP A 561 -15.62 -7.60 20.95
CA TRP A 561 -16.38 -7.94 22.14
C TRP A 561 -16.60 -9.45 22.24
N GLY A 562 -17.34 -9.90 23.26
CA GLY A 562 -17.51 -11.33 23.58
C GLY A 562 -16.31 -11.94 24.31
N GLU A 563 -16.34 -13.25 24.48
CA GLU A 563 -15.33 -14.02 25.24
C GLU A 563 -13.95 -14.02 24.56
N ASN A 564 -13.94 -13.88 23.23
CA ASN A 564 -12.73 -13.87 22.42
C ASN A 564 -12.02 -12.50 22.37
N SER A 565 -12.59 -11.47 23.01
CA SER A 565 -12.04 -10.11 23.05
C SER A 565 -11.50 -9.75 24.44
N TYR A 566 -11.04 -8.51 24.61
CA TYR A 566 -10.52 -7.98 25.86
C TYR A 566 -11.63 -7.86 26.93
N ASN A 567 -11.27 -8.13 28.20
CA ASN A 567 -12.23 -8.07 29.31
C ASN A 567 -12.55 -6.65 29.77
N PHE A 568 -13.49 -6.57 30.71
CA PHE A 568 -14.01 -5.33 31.27
C PHE A 568 -12.94 -4.44 31.94
N GLY A 569 -11.84 -5.03 32.42
CA GLY A 569 -10.72 -4.31 33.06
C GLY A 569 -9.71 -3.72 32.06
N ALA A 570 -9.80 -4.06 30.77
CA ALA A 570 -8.83 -3.63 29.77
C ALA A 570 -8.88 -2.12 29.47
N GLY A 571 -7.73 -1.55 29.10
CA GLY A 571 -7.66 -0.15 28.67
C GLY A 571 -8.52 0.15 27.45
N MET A 572 -8.65 -0.81 26.53
CA MET A 572 -9.51 -0.75 25.34
C MET A 572 -11.01 -0.90 25.64
N ASN A 573 -11.41 -1.13 26.88
CA ASN A 573 -12.81 -1.04 27.28
C ASN A 573 -13.21 0.40 27.71
N ARG A 574 -12.24 1.33 27.78
CA ARG A 574 -12.50 2.71 28.13
C ARG A 574 -12.77 3.55 26.88
N LEU A 575 -13.92 4.22 26.84
CA LEU A 575 -14.44 4.85 25.64
C LEU A 575 -13.46 5.83 24.99
N LEU A 576 -12.80 6.72 25.75
CA LEU A 576 -11.88 7.70 25.18
C LEU A 576 -10.61 7.05 24.63
N THR A 577 -10.14 5.98 25.27
CA THR A 577 -8.99 5.21 24.77
C THR A 577 -9.33 4.54 23.44
N THR A 578 -10.50 3.91 23.37
CA THR A 578 -10.98 3.22 22.17
C THR A 578 -11.24 4.20 21.04
N ALA A 579 -11.89 5.34 21.33
CA ALA A 579 -12.14 6.38 20.34
C ALA A 579 -10.84 6.97 19.80
N ALA A 580 -9.85 7.25 20.66
CA ALA A 580 -8.54 7.73 20.24
C ALA A 580 -7.79 6.71 19.34
N PHE A 581 -7.87 5.42 19.69
CA PHE A 581 -7.29 4.35 18.88
C PHE A 581 -7.98 4.25 17.52
N ILE A 582 -9.31 4.25 17.49
CA ILE A 582 -10.10 4.18 16.25
C ILE A 582 -9.81 5.38 15.36
N HIS A 583 -9.89 6.60 15.89
CA HIS A 583 -9.61 7.83 15.15
C HIS A 583 -8.23 7.81 14.50
N GLY A 584 -7.18 7.50 15.27
CA GLY A 584 -5.80 7.59 14.79
C GLY A 584 -5.33 6.39 13.96
N ASN A 585 -6.04 5.27 13.97
CA ASN A 585 -5.52 4.00 13.43
C ASN A 585 -6.50 3.16 12.62
N MET A 586 -7.80 3.50 12.62
CA MET A 586 -8.83 2.70 11.97
C MET A 586 -9.60 3.50 10.90
N PRO A 587 -9.93 2.87 9.75
CA PRO A 587 -9.56 1.51 9.33
C PRO A 587 -8.04 1.32 9.17
N LEU A 588 -7.56 0.06 9.23
CA LEU A 588 -6.13 -0.25 9.11
C LEU A 588 -5.53 0.39 7.86
N GLY A 589 -4.39 1.07 8.04
CA GLY A 589 -3.76 1.90 6.99
C GLY A 589 -3.96 3.40 7.19
N THR A 590 -4.91 3.80 8.04
CA THR A 590 -5.12 5.21 8.44
C THR A 590 -3.86 5.78 9.11
N PRO A 591 -3.34 6.94 8.68
CA PRO A 591 -2.31 7.66 9.40
C PRO A 591 -2.93 8.57 10.48
N TRP A 592 -2.26 8.69 11.62
CA TRP A 592 -2.78 9.45 12.77
C TRP A 592 -2.99 10.94 12.50
N ASN A 593 -2.29 11.51 11.51
CA ASN A 593 -2.38 12.90 11.10
C ASN A 593 -3.40 13.15 9.97
N HIS A 594 -3.96 12.09 9.38
CA HIS A 594 -5.08 12.15 8.43
C HIS A 594 -6.08 11.01 8.74
N PRO A 595 -6.81 11.13 9.86
CA PRO A 595 -7.71 10.09 10.34
C PRO A 595 -8.91 9.90 9.40
N ALA A 596 -9.24 8.66 9.07
CA ALA A 596 -10.37 8.31 8.19
C ALA A 596 -11.73 8.43 8.89
N ILE A 597 -11.76 8.27 10.22
CA ILE A 597 -12.97 8.36 11.04
C ILE A 597 -12.87 9.66 11.86
N SER A 598 -13.91 10.49 11.86
CA SER A 598 -13.92 11.75 12.62
C SER A 598 -13.86 11.51 14.15
N ASN A 599 -13.51 12.55 14.93
CA ASN A 599 -13.54 12.44 16.40
C ASN A 599 -14.95 12.08 16.92
N GLU A 600 -16.00 12.65 16.33
CA GLU A 600 -17.40 12.40 16.67
C GLU A 600 -17.81 10.94 16.38
N ASP A 601 -17.47 10.45 15.19
CA ASP A 601 -17.82 9.09 14.80
C ASP A 601 -17.01 8.05 15.59
N ALA A 602 -15.72 8.33 15.85
CA ALA A 602 -14.87 7.49 16.68
C ALA A 602 -15.37 7.40 18.13
N TYR A 603 -15.91 8.51 18.66
CA TYR A 603 -16.53 8.57 19.98
C TYR A 603 -17.79 7.72 20.08
N ASP A 604 -18.67 7.83 19.08
CA ASP A 604 -19.93 7.08 19.04
C ASP A 604 -19.70 5.59 18.77
N VAL A 605 -18.81 5.21 17.85
CA VAL A 605 -18.49 3.80 17.61
C VAL A 605 -17.81 3.16 18.82
N ALA A 606 -16.98 3.90 19.57
CA ALA A 606 -16.45 3.43 20.84
C ALA A 606 -17.57 3.15 21.85
N ALA A 607 -18.62 3.97 21.91
CA ALA A 607 -19.80 3.70 22.73
C ALA A 607 -20.56 2.43 22.29
N CYS A 608 -20.71 2.24 20.98
CA CYS A 608 -21.29 1.01 20.43
C CYS A 608 -20.49 -0.23 20.86
N LEU A 609 -19.16 -0.19 20.78
CA LEU A 609 -18.31 -1.28 21.28
C LEU A 609 -18.46 -1.47 22.80
N SER A 610 -18.42 -0.39 23.57
CA SER A 610 -18.57 -0.41 25.03
C SER A 610 -19.94 -0.89 25.50
N SER A 611 -20.98 -0.86 24.65
CA SER A 611 -22.31 -1.40 24.98
C SER A 611 -22.44 -2.91 24.77
N LYS A 612 -21.44 -3.56 24.16
CA LYS A 612 -21.48 -5.00 23.90
C LYS A 612 -20.99 -5.81 25.09
N GLU A 613 -21.56 -7.00 25.24
CA GLU A 613 -21.15 -7.95 26.27
C GLU A 613 -19.71 -8.41 26.06
N ARG A 614 -19.00 -8.58 27.18
CA ARG A 614 -17.62 -9.08 27.24
C ARG A 614 -17.37 -9.67 28.62
N LEU A 615 -16.28 -10.43 28.74
CA LEU A 615 -15.92 -11.08 30.00
C LEU A 615 -15.78 -10.03 31.12
N ARG A 616 -16.52 -10.26 32.21
CA ARG A 616 -16.36 -9.49 33.45
C ARG A 616 -15.32 -10.16 34.33
N VAL A 617 -14.43 -9.35 34.90
CA VAL A 617 -13.40 -9.82 35.83
C VAL A 617 -13.72 -9.31 37.23
N THR A 618 -13.43 -10.12 38.24
CA THR A 618 -13.56 -9.76 39.66
C THR A 618 -12.33 -8.98 40.13
N GLY A 619 -12.43 -8.27 41.26
CA GLY A 619 -11.29 -7.56 41.84
C GLY A 619 -11.07 -6.15 41.28
N LEU A 620 -11.92 -5.66 40.37
CA LEU A 620 -11.82 -4.33 39.78
C LEU A 620 -12.02 -3.20 40.79
N GLU A 621 -12.63 -3.47 41.94
CA GLU A 621 -12.75 -2.53 43.06
C GLU A 621 -11.40 -2.16 43.69
N LYS A 622 -10.37 -2.96 43.46
CA LYS A 622 -8.99 -2.71 43.92
C LYS A 622 -8.17 -1.89 42.93
N ASP A 623 -8.64 -1.76 41.69
CA ASP A 623 -8.01 -0.88 40.71
C ASP A 623 -8.18 0.57 41.14
N TYR A 624 -7.12 1.35 41.01
CA TYR A 624 -7.02 2.75 41.41
C TYR A 624 -7.26 2.95 42.91
N PRO A 625 -6.33 2.53 43.79
CA PRO A 625 -6.40 2.80 45.24
C PRO A 625 -6.65 4.29 45.56
N LYS A 626 -6.11 5.16 44.70
CA LYS A 626 -6.39 6.60 44.64
C LYS A 626 -7.45 6.87 43.59
N LEU A 627 -8.72 6.90 44.02
CA LEU A 627 -9.88 7.03 43.12
C LEU A 627 -9.89 8.35 42.33
N GLU A 628 -9.25 9.39 42.85
CA GLU A 628 -9.06 10.67 42.16
C GLU A 628 -8.16 10.56 40.92
N LYS A 629 -7.30 9.53 40.85
CA LYS A 629 -6.47 9.22 39.69
C LYS A 629 -7.13 8.25 38.72
N LYS A 630 -8.35 7.78 39.03
CA LYS A 630 -9.12 6.91 38.15
C LYS A 630 -9.51 7.67 36.90
N ALA A 631 -9.31 7.05 35.74
CA ALA A 631 -9.62 7.70 34.47
C ALA A 631 -11.10 8.06 34.39
N ALA A 632 -11.40 9.27 33.88
CA ALA A 632 -12.77 9.77 33.75
C ALA A 632 -13.70 8.84 32.96
N ASP A 633 -13.15 8.05 32.04
CA ASP A 633 -13.86 7.08 31.18
C ASP A 633 -13.77 5.63 31.67
N CYS A 634 -13.45 5.42 32.95
CA CYS A 634 -13.38 4.08 33.54
C CYS A 634 -14.80 3.51 33.76
N PRO A 635 -15.18 2.39 33.10
CA PRO A 635 -16.58 1.98 33.04
C PRO A 635 -17.06 1.18 34.26
N TYR A 636 -16.26 1.06 35.33
CA TYR A 636 -16.62 0.36 36.56
C TYR A 636 -16.36 1.19 37.82
N PRO A 637 -17.23 1.07 38.84
CA PRO A 637 -17.04 1.67 40.16
C PRO A 637 -15.91 1.00 40.95
N PRO A 638 -15.53 1.52 42.14
CA PRO A 638 -15.98 2.77 42.76
C PRO A 638 -15.42 4.03 42.10
N TYR A 639 -16.04 5.18 42.34
CA TYR A 639 -15.65 6.50 41.82
C TYR A 639 -15.44 7.49 42.96
N ALA A 640 -14.56 8.49 42.76
CA ALA A 640 -14.31 9.55 43.73
C ALA A 640 -15.35 10.67 43.70
N ASP A 641 -16.23 10.68 42.70
CA ASP A 641 -17.19 11.73 42.42
C ASP A 641 -18.63 11.21 42.51
N HIS A 642 -19.60 12.06 42.16
CA HIS A 642 -21.03 11.76 42.24
C HIS A 642 -21.63 11.33 40.91
N PHE A 643 -20.82 11.18 39.85
CA PHE A 643 -21.32 10.79 38.54
C PHE A 643 -21.67 9.30 38.51
N SER A 644 -22.69 8.97 37.74
CA SER A 644 -23.13 7.58 37.59
C SER A 644 -22.11 6.77 36.77
N GLN A 645 -22.16 5.44 36.93
CA GLN A 645 -21.39 4.52 36.07
C GLN A 645 -21.67 4.74 34.58
N GLU A 646 -22.92 5.03 34.22
CA GLU A 646 -23.32 5.31 32.83
C GLU A 646 -22.61 6.57 32.30
N GLN A 647 -22.49 7.62 33.12
CA GLN A 647 -21.75 8.84 32.73
C GLN A 647 -20.24 8.58 32.59
N HIS A 648 -19.66 7.73 33.44
CA HIS A 648 -18.27 7.30 33.27
C HIS A 648 -18.07 6.37 32.07
N GLN A 649 -19.11 5.69 31.60
CA GLN A 649 -19.01 4.81 30.44
C GLN A 649 -19.25 5.57 29.12
N TYR A 650 -20.15 6.54 29.09
CA TYR A 650 -20.63 7.20 27.86
C TYR A 650 -20.48 8.72 27.84
N GLY A 651 -19.99 9.33 28.92
CA GLY A 651 -19.86 10.77 29.03
C GLY A 651 -21.19 11.49 29.29
N PRO A 652 -21.21 12.84 29.17
CA PRO A 652 -20.10 13.71 28.77
C PRO A 652 -18.94 13.70 29.78
N PHE A 653 -17.71 13.63 29.28
CA PHE A 653 -16.52 13.48 30.13
C PHE A 653 -15.94 14.79 30.66
N GLN A 654 -16.36 15.94 30.15
CA GLN A 654 -15.79 17.23 30.54
C GLN A 654 -16.05 17.54 32.01
N ALA A 655 -17.30 17.40 32.47
CA ALA A 655 -17.67 17.65 33.87
C ALA A 655 -16.98 16.69 34.85
N ILE A 656 -16.78 15.44 34.43
CA ILE A 656 -16.04 14.43 35.22
C ILE A 656 -14.57 14.85 35.36
N LYS A 657 -13.92 15.21 34.24
CA LYS A 657 -12.54 15.70 34.24
C LYS A 657 -12.38 16.96 35.08
N GLU A 658 -13.36 17.85 35.10
CA GLU A 658 -13.36 19.06 35.94
C GLU A 658 -13.50 18.74 37.42
N ALA A 659 -14.41 17.85 37.79
CA ALA A 659 -14.56 17.38 39.17
C ALA A 659 -13.30 16.67 39.70
N GLN A 660 -12.58 15.98 38.82
CA GLN A 660 -11.30 15.33 39.14
C GLN A 660 -10.13 16.33 39.26
N LYS A 661 -10.18 17.48 38.56
CA LYS A 661 -9.16 18.54 38.68
C LYS A 661 -9.34 19.42 39.91
N GLY A 662 -10.55 19.49 40.46
CA GLY A 662 -10.90 20.28 41.64
C GLY A 662 -10.63 19.58 42.98
N LYS A 663 -9.99 18.41 42.95
CA LYS A 663 -9.57 17.59 44.10
C LYS A 663 -8.09 17.29 43.97
#